data_AF-A0A0K3AX23-F1
#
_entry.id   AF-A0A0K3AX23-F1
#
_cell.length_a   1.000
_cell.length_b   1.000
_cell.length_c   1.000
_cell.angle_alpha   90.00
_cell.angle_beta   90.00
_cell.angle_gamma   90.00
#
_symmetry.space_group_name_H-M   'P 1'
#
loop_
_entity.id
_entity.type
_entity.pdbx_description
1 polymer ?
#
loop_
_entity_poly.entity_id
_entity_poly.type
_entity_poly.pdbx_seq_one_letter_code
_entity_poly.pdbx_strand_id
1 'polypeptide(L)'
;MSERRHLLVVASQCAQAHPLPLLDKAARALHGVLVDPELGGCLPGLPDGCSLRLGSVPIEQVRRDIQAAVRHAGERGATLVLAFLGHGFVPGSAADLHMMASDSVEDDATSATSVAALIAEAADRIGTNGVIGIVDTCSAAGALPALDRLLVGSRSGRTRVALLMASAVRQEAFEFRLATGLAEILHDGVAGARKRLDVHTALEELRQSGNGHQVVKFDYDGDPLAPDTLWLGHNRRHHPGRAPSTTGRAGRAELRQVLGELPACRTKPVHWHVSELRELTAELATLPNTPTANRALQIADSLLVAARTTELLHTWIPDFLGTSQLRQAIATACVASSGGGVSTNDDVADVVERLALFHPATNGDCRDQMSRFVVALAAAAGKQPNAKEIRAWAQSIGANRQVGDAVNWVAELSRARRLRLVLSLHASITGTWPDALETWLLLDGKLDSRARIPCAADRTGVEAAMVTAIDQAEVRADDLGLELEQVDIAVPTKLLLDWHPEKIVRGEWLGVHFHLVTRWSERLNPANTTRWMTTSAARRLRTIAKHAGAAPVDWLTGGDVEDLPKLRGQLVQGRYPRAIALCNHPGDSEGLLALLLAHIPIVFWPQTGQEFPRSHRGCLDTCWHLMPGELIEAYRRAWSDDTDEPMAGLRVVWDDHEWLDFCKTYQRRTK
;
A
#
# COMPACT_ATOMS: atom_id res chain seq x y z
N MET A 1 25.43 -14.16 -8.98
CA MET A 1 26.32 -14.14 -7.80
C MET A 1 25.43 -14.34 -6.58
N SER A 2 25.75 -15.24 -5.64
CA SER A 2 24.95 -15.36 -4.41
C SER A 2 25.07 -14.07 -3.60
N GLU A 3 23.96 -13.65 -3.01
CA GLU A 3 23.93 -12.49 -2.11
C GLU A 3 24.83 -12.77 -0.91
N ARG A 4 25.77 -11.86 -0.60
CA ARG A 4 26.67 -12.00 0.53
C ARG A 4 25.99 -11.51 1.80
N ARG A 5 26.04 -12.32 2.86
CA ARG A 5 25.46 -12.00 4.17
C ARG A 5 26.55 -12.12 5.22
N HIS A 6 26.61 -11.16 6.14
CA HIS A 6 27.58 -11.15 7.24
C HIS A 6 26.85 -11.14 8.57
N LEU A 7 27.36 -11.86 9.57
CA LEU A 7 26.72 -12.02 10.88
C LEU A 7 27.60 -11.47 12.00
N LEU A 8 26.98 -10.76 12.94
CA LEU A 8 27.53 -10.56 14.28
C LEU A 8 26.44 -10.83 15.34
N VAL A 9 26.70 -11.80 16.21
CA VAL A 9 25.90 -12.07 17.41
C VAL A 9 26.65 -11.51 18.61
N VAL A 10 26.01 -10.59 19.34
CA VAL A 10 26.49 -10.04 20.60
C VAL A 10 25.59 -10.57 21.72
N ALA A 11 26.18 -11.39 22.58
CA ALA A 11 25.52 -12.01 23.72
C ALA A 11 26.29 -11.67 25.00
N SER A 12 25.90 -10.59 25.68
CA SER A 12 26.67 -10.07 26.83
C SER A 12 25.94 -10.28 28.15
N GLN A 13 26.70 -10.68 29.18
CA GLN A 13 26.24 -10.75 30.56
C GLN A 13 26.71 -9.52 31.33
N CYS A 14 25.76 -8.73 31.85
CA CYS A 14 26.08 -7.65 32.79
C CYS A 14 26.47 -8.22 34.15
N ALA A 15 27.57 -7.74 34.73
CA ALA A 15 28.06 -8.21 36.03
C ALA A 15 27.20 -7.74 37.21
N GLN A 16 26.49 -6.62 37.06
CA GLN A 16 25.63 -6.05 38.11
C GLN A 16 24.18 -6.55 38.06
N ALA A 17 23.78 -7.20 36.95
CA ALA A 17 22.44 -7.74 36.77
C ALA A 17 22.39 -9.24 37.09
N HIS A 18 21.18 -9.78 37.22
CA HIS A 18 20.97 -11.21 37.49
C HIS A 18 21.63 -12.10 36.41
N PRO A 19 22.24 -13.25 36.77
CA PRO A 19 22.80 -14.17 35.80
C PRO A 19 21.75 -14.69 34.81
N LEU A 20 22.12 -14.77 33.52
CA LEU A 20 21.28 -15.30 32.46
C LEU A 20 21.78 -16.71 32.04
N PRO A 21 21.35 -17.79 32.73
CA PRO A 21 21.94 -19.12 32.58
C PRO A 21 21.79 -19.72 31.17
N LEU A 22 20.79 -19.26 30.41
CA LEU A 22 20.51 -19.75 29.05
C LEU A 22 21.19 -18.91 27.95
N LEU A 23 21.90 -17.83 28.29
CA LEU A 23 22.45 -16.88 27.31
C LEU A 23 23.45 -17.56 26.36
N ASP A 24 24.41 -18.32 26.92
CA ASP A 24 25.43 -19.03 26.13
C ASP A 24 24.78 -20.06 25.20
N LYS A 25 23.84 -20.85 25.71
CA LYS A 25 23.11 -21.84 24.92
C LYS A 25 22.32 -21.21 23.77
N ALA A 26 21.54 -20.16 24.06
CA ALA A 26 20.71 -19.48 23.06
C ALA A 26 21.56 -18.78 21.99
N ALA A 27 22.63 -18.09 22.40
CA ALA A 27 23.54 -17.41 21.48
C ALA A 27 24.25 -18.38 20.54
N ARG A 28 24.74 -19.52 21.06
CA ARG A 28 25.40 -20.54 20.24
C ARG A 28 24.42 -21.25 19.31
N ALA A 29 23.21 -21.55 19.76
CA ALA A 29 22.18 -22.15 18.92
C ALA A 29 21.82 -21.25 17.74
N LEU A 30 21.55 -19.96 18.00
CA LEU A 30 21.24 -18.98 16.96
C LEU A 30 22.44 -18.74 16.02
N HIS A 31 23.64 -18.58 16.58
CA HIS A 31 24.87 -18.42 15.79
C HIS A 31 25.09 -19.60 14.86
N GLY A 32 24.99 -20.83 15.39
CA GLY A 32 25.22 -22.06 14.65
C GLY A 32 24.35 -22.18 13.40
N VAL A 33 23.04 -21.92 13.51
CA VAL A 33 22.15 -21.98 12.33
C VAL A 33 22.35 -20.82 11.37
N LEU A 34 22.75 -19.64 11.84
CA LEU A 34 22.95 -18.48 10.96
C LEU A 34 24.23 -18.59 10.13
N VAL A 35 25.28 -19.22 10.65
CA VAL A 35 26.55 -19.45 9.91
C VAL A 35 26.56 -20.74 9.08
N ASP A 36 25.63 -21.67 9.33
CA ASP A 36 25.52 -22.90 8.55
C ASP A 36 25.27 -22.57 7.07
N PRO A 37 26.12 -23.02 6.12
CA PRO A 37 26.00 -22.71 4.70
C PRO A 37 24.65 -23.09 4.05
N GLU A 38 24.00 -24.15 4.55
CA GLU A 38 22.74 -24.67 4.02
C GLU A 38 21.52 -24.07 4.72
N LEU A 39 21.72 -23.40 5.87
CA LEU A 39 20.67 -22.72 6.64
C LEU A 39 20.78 -21.21 6.48
N GLY A 40 21.50 -20.52 7.36
CA GLY A 40 21.64 -19.06 7.29
C GLY A 40 22.59 -18.57 6.21
N GLY A 41 23.66 -19.32 5.93
CA GLY A 41 24.67 -18.95 4.93
C GLY A 41 25.41 -17.64 5.22
N CYS A 42 25.44 -17.19 6.48
CA CYS A 42 26.11 -15.96 6.86
C CYS A 42 27.61 -16.19 7.05
N LEU A 43 28.40 -15.33 6.44
CA LEU A 43 29.84 -15.24 6.65
C LEU A 43 30.14 -14.49 7.96
N PRO A 44 31.35 -14.64 8.52
CA PRO A 44 31.72 -13.89 9.72
C PRO A 44 31.67 -12.37 9.49
N GLY A 45 31.03 -11.63 10.40
CA GLY A 45 30.84 -10.19 10.26
C GLY A 45 32.06 -9.35 10.57
N LEU A 46 33.05 -9.90 11.30
CA LEU A 46 34.25 -9.17 11.68
C LEU A 46 35.44 -9.50 10.76
N PRO A 47 36.37 -8.55 10.55
CA PRO A 47 37.56 -8.77 9.72
C PRO A 47 38.50 -9.88 10.22
N ASP A 48 38.45 -10.20 11.51
CA ASP A 48 39.23 -11.27 12.16
C ASP A 48 38.64 -12.67 11.93
N GLY A 49 37.51 -12.77 11.21
CA GLY A 49 36.81 -14.03 10.98
C GLY A 49 35.85 -14.42 12.11
N CYS A 50 35.63 -13.56 13.11
CA CYS A 50 34.67 -13.79 14.18
C CYS A 50 33.25 -13.30 13.82
N SER A 51 32.24 -13.95 14.41
CA SER A 51 30.83 -13.54 14.32
C SER A 51 30.03 -13.74 15.60
N LEU A 52 30.69 -14.11 16.69
CA LEU A 52 30.07 -14.32 18.00
C LEU A 52 30.92 -13.64 19.08
N ARG A 53 30.29 -12.80 19.88
CA ARG A 53 30.83 -12.21 21.11
C ARG A 53 29.95 -12.67 22.26
N LEU A 54 30.54 -13.37 23.23
CA LEU A 54 29.80 -14.09 24.25
C LEU A 54 30.40 -13.92 25.64
N GLY A 55 29.54 -13.71 26.64
CA GLY A 55 29.91 -13.68 28.05
C GLY A 55 30.22 -12.27 28.55
N SER A 56 31.34 -12.13 29.26
CA SER A 56 31.76 -10.85 29.87
C SER A 56 32.47 -9.98 28.82
N VAL A 57 31.69 -9.22 28.05
CA VAL A 57 32.20 -8.32 27.00
C VAL A 57 31.95 -6.86 27.41
N PRO A 58 32.99 -6.01 27.48
CA PRO A 58 32.83 -4.59 27.83
C PRO A 58 32.11 -3.79 26.75
N ILE A 59 31.41 -2.70 27.12
CA ILE A 59 30.58 -1.91 26.20
C ILE A 59 31.39 -1.30 25.06
N GLU A 60 32.62 -0.85 25.34
CA GLU A 60 33.53 -0.30 24.33
C GLU A 60 33.99 -1.35 23.32
N GLN A 61 34.05 -2.63 23.72
CA GLN A 61 34.33 -3.71 22.80
C GLN A 61 33.10 -4.00 21.92
N VAL A 62 31.90 -4.02 22.51
CA VAL A 62 30.63 -4.17 21.77
C VAL A 62 30.48 -3.10 20.70
N ARG A 63 30.66 -1.82 21.05
CA ARG A 63 30.59 -0.69 20.09
C ARG A 63 31.61 -0.84 18.97
N ARG A 64 32.86 -1.18 19.29
CA ARG A 64 33.94 -1.37 18.29
C ARG A 64 33.65 -2.53 17.34
N ASP A 65 33.19 -3.66 17.85
CA ASP A 65 32.88 -4.84 17.04
C ASP A 65 31.71 -4.56 16.08
N ILE A 66 30.65 -3.90 16.55
CA ILE A 66 29.51 -3.56 15.68
C ILE A 66 29.94 -2.59 14.58
N GLN A 67 30.67 -1.54 14.92
CA GLN A 67 31.20 -0.61 13.91
C GLN A 67 32.13 -1.31 12.91
N ALA A 68 32.95 -2.27 13.38
CA ALA A 68 33.79 -3.07 12.50
C ALA A 68 32.95 -3.94 11.56
N ALA A 69 31.88 -4.56 12.04
CA ALA A 69 30.98 -5.36 11.23
C ALA A 69 30.21 -4.53 10.19
N VAL A 70 29.75 -3.33 10.57
CA VAL A 70 29.10 -2.37 9.66
C VAL A 70 30.05 -1.97 8.53
N ARG A 71 31.30 -1.62 8.85
CA ARG A 71 32.31 -1.31 7.82
C ARG A 71 32.58 -2.51 6.92
N HIS A 72 32.76 -3.69 7.52
CA HIS A 72 33.10 -4.91 6.80
C HIS A 72 32.02 -5.35 5.81
N ALA A 73 30.74 -5.26 6.20
CA ALA A 73 29.60 -5.55 5.34
C ALA A 73 29.44 -4.49 4.23
N GLY A 74 29.62 -3.22 4.55
CA GLY A 74 29.56 -2.12 3.58
C GLY A 74 30.61 -2.23 2.48
N GLU A 75 31.85 -2.57 2.83
CA GLU A 75 32.94 -2.81 1.86
C GLU A 75 32.66 -3.99 0.90
N ARG A 76 31.80 -4.92 1.30
CA ARG A 76 31.52 -6.16 0.57
C ARG A 76 30.20 -6.15 -0.17
N GLY A 77 29.44 -5.07 -0.12
CA GLY A 77 28.13 -5.04 -0.77
C GLY A 77 27.17 -6.05 -0.15
N ALA A 78 27.17 -6.20 1.17
CA ALA A 78 26.53 -7.33 1.85
C ALA A 78 25.38 -6.93 2.76
N THR A 79 24.46 -7.85 2.97
CA THR A 79 23.41 -7.73 3.98
C THR A 79 23.99 -8.08 5.35
N LEU A 80 23.80 -7.21 6.35
CA LEU A 80 24.33 -7.39 7.70
C LEU A 80 23.25 -7.93 8.63
N VAL A 81 23.51 -9.07 9.28
CA VAL A 81 22.67 -9.66 10.32
C VAL A 81 23.29 -9.34 11.68
N LEU A 82 22.55 -8.64 12.54
CA LEU A 82 22.94 -8.29 13.90
C LEU A 82 21.99 -8.96 14.88
N ALA A 83 22.54 -9.71 15.83
CA ALA A 83 21.76 -10.30 16.92
C ALA A 83 22.25 -9.76 18.26
N PHE A 84 21.31 -9.29 19.09
CA PHE A 84 21.55 -8.72 20.41
C PHE A 84 20.82 -9.56 21.46
N LEU A 85 21.57 -10.26 22.31
CA LEU A 85 21.05 -11.12 23.36
C LEU A 85 21.62 -10.68 24.71
N GLY A 86 20.77 -10.54 25.71
CA GLY A 86 21.18 -10.23 27.08
C GLY A 86 20.28 -9.23 27.77
N HIS A 87 20.86 -8.52 28.73
CA HIS A 87 20.15 -7.47 29.46
C HIS A 87 19.99 -6.20 28.61
N GLY A 88 18.83 -5.56 28.76
CA GLY A 88 18.55 -4.28 28.15
C GLY A 88 17.52 -3.50 28.96
N PHE A 89 17.64 -2.18 28.94
CA PHE A 89 16.76 -1.27 29.66
C PHE A 89 16.39 -0.07 28.79
N VAL A 90 15.40 0.69 29.23
CA VAL A 90 14.98 1.94 28.60
C VAL A 90 15.08 3.06 29.65
N PRO A 91 16.05 3.99 29.53
CA PRO A 91 16.29 5.01 30.54
C PRO A 91 15.15 6.03 30.63
N GLY A 92 14.56 6.19 31.82
CA GLY A 92 13.59 7.24 32.13
C GLY A 92 12.32 7.22 31.27
N SER A 93 12.02 8.34 30.59
CA SER A 93 10.86 8.49 29.69
C SER A 93 11.19 8.26 28.21
N ALA A 94 12.43 7.88 27.88
CA ALA A 94 12.82 7.56 26.51
C ALA A 94 12.10 6.30 26.00
N ALA A 95 12.09 6.09 24.69
CA ALA A 95 11.60 4.87 24.06
C ALA A 95 12.74 3.95 23.58
N ASP A 96 14.00 4.38 23.71
CA ASP A 96 15.15 3.74 23.08
C ASP A 96 15.75 2.64 23.98
N LEU A 97 15.83 1.44 23.43
CA LEU A 97 16.48 0.29 24.07
C LEU A 97 18.00 0.50 24.13
N HIS A 98 18.54 0.37 25.34
CA HIS A 98 19.97 0.32 25.60
C HIS A 98 20.38 -1.10 25.99
N MET A 99 21.27 -1.70 25.20
CA MET A 99 21.86 -3.00 25.50
C MET A 99 22.98 -2.84 26.53
N MET A 100 22.94 -3.68 27.55
CA MET A 100 23.96 -3.73 28.61
C MET A 100 25.11 -4.69 28.24
N ALA A 101 26.30 -4.32 28.68
CA ALA A 101 27.54 -5.04 28.58
C ALA A 101 28.04 -5.46 29.97
N SER A 102 29.22 -6.09 30.06
CA SER A 102 29.75 -6.59 31.34
C SER A 102 29.99 -5.50 32.39
N ASP A 103 30.33 -4.30 31.93
CA ASP A 103 30.68 -3.11 32.72
C ASP A 103 29.55 -2.07 32.78
N SER A 104 28.36 -2.41 32.29
CA SER A 104 27.19 -1.52 32.35
C SER A 104 26.56 -1.45 33.75
N VAL A 105 25.93 -0.31 34.01
CA VAL A 105 25.11 -0.04 35.20
C VAL A 105 23.66 0.14 34.73
N GLU A 106 22.71 -0.45 35.45
CA GLU A 106 21.29 -0.31 35.14
C GLU A 106 20.85 1.16 35.25
N ASP A 107 19.96 1.59 34.35
CA ASP A 107 19.49 2.99 34.20
C ASP A 107 20.55 4.05 33.86
N ASP A 108 21.84 3.71 33.74
CA ASP A 108 22.88 4.60 33.24
C ASP A 108 23.10 4.40 31.73
N ALA A 109 22.43 5.23 30.93
CA ALA A 109 22.53 5.23 29.48
C ALA A 109 23.97 5.40 28.94
N THR A 110 24.88 6.04 29.70
CA THR A 110 26.26 6.27 29.27
C THR A 110 27.10 4.99 29.30
N SER A 111 26.74 4.07 30.20
CA SER A 111 27.38 2.77 30.39
C SER A 111 26.86 1.68 29.45
N ALA A 112 25.85 1.98 28.62
CA ALA A 112 25.16 1.04 27.72
C ALA A 112 25.08 1.61 26.29
N THR A 113 24.56 0.84 25.32
CA THR A 113 24.52 1.30 23.91
C THR A 113 23.12 1.24 23.32
N SER A 114 22.70 2.31 22.65
CA SER A 114 21.41 2.38 21.97
C SER A 114 21.40 1.42 20.78
N VAL A 115 20.52 0.41 20.83
CA VAL A 115 20.36 -0.58 19.76
C VAL A 115 19.75 0.06 18.50
N ALA A 116 18.77 0.94 18.69
CA ALA A 116 18.13 1.69 17.61
C ALA A 116 19.13 2.56 16.83
N ALA A 117 20.04 3.24 17.52
CA ALA A 117 21.07 4.05 16.88
C ALA A 117 22.04 3.20 16.04
N LEU A 118 22.46 2.04 16.57
CA LEU A 118 23.37 1.13 15.87
C LEU A 118 22.75 0.51 14.63
N ILE A 119 21.47 0.12 14.69
CA ILE A 119 20.73 -0.40 13.53
C ILE A 119 20.60 0.68 12.45
N ALA A 120 20.25 1.92 12.84
CA ALA A 120 20.14 3.04 11.91
C ALA A 120 21.48 3.35 11.22
N GLU A 121 22.59 3.40 11.98
CA GLU A 121 23.94 3.59 11.44
C GLU A 121 24.32 2.49 10.46
N ALA A 122 24.04 1.22 10.80
CA ALA A 122 24.31 0.07 9.96
C ALA A 122 23.54 0.15 8.62
N ALA A 123 22.28 0.56 8.67
CA ALA A 123 21.41 0.64 7.50
C ALA A 123 21.77 1.80 6.57
N ASP A 124 22.19 2.92 7.12
CA ASP A 124 22.60 4.11 6.37
C ASP A 124 24.02 4.01 5.80
N ARG A 125 24.81 3.01 6.22
CA ARG A 125 26.16 2.80 5.69
C ARG A 125 26.15 2.53 4.19
N ILE A 126 26.92 3.33 3.45
CA ILE A 126 27.16 3.13 2.02
C ILE A 126 27.74 1.73 1.78
N GLY A 127 27.15 1.01 0.83
CA GLY A 127 27.56 -0.34 0.45
C GLY A 127 26.91 -1.47 1.25
N THR A 128 26.21 -1.20 2.35
CA THR A 128 25.42 -2.24 3.04
C THR A 128 24.15 -2.52 2.25
N ASN A 129 23.84 -3.76 1.88
CA ASN A 129 22.62 -4.06 1.10
C ASN A 129 21.34 -4.05 1.94
N GLY A 130 21.46 -4.15 3.25
CA GLY A 130 20.36 -4.07 4.20
C GLY A 130 20.80 -4.60 5.57
N VAL A 131 19.95 -4.40 6.57
CA VAL A 131 20.21 -4.83 7.95
C VAL A 131 19.07 -5.70 8.45
N ILE A 132 19.41 -6.85 9.03
CA ILE A 132 18.47 -7.73 9.72
C ILE A 132 18.85 -7.74 11.21
N GLY A 133 17.96 -7.23 12.06
CA GLY A 133 18.16 -7.20 13.51
C GLY A 133 17.34 -8.27 14.23
N ILE A 134 17.99 -9.02 15.13
CA ILE A 134 17.34 -9.98 16.04
C ILE A 134 17.61 -9.49 17.46
N VAL A 135 16.58 -9.06 18.17
CA VAL A 135 16.72 -8.40 19.49
C VAL A 135 15.99 -9.23 20.54
N ASP A 136 16.75 -9.94 21.36
CA ASP A 136 16.27 -10.80 22.43
C ASP A 136 16.77 -10.28 23.79
N THR A 137 16.18 -9.14 24.17
CA THR A 137 16.42 -8.42 25.43
C THR A 137 15.08 -7.98 26.01
N CYS A 138 15.04 -7.58 27.28
CA CYS A 138 13.89 -6.87 27.82
C CYS A 138 13.65 -5.55 27.05
N SER A 139 12.38 -5.14 26.92
CA SER A 139 11.96 -3.96 26.15
C SER A 139 12.45 -3.93 24.70
N ALA A 140 12.50 -5.09 24.02
CA ALA A 140 13.11 -5.25 22.70
C ALA A 140 12.54 -4.30 21.63
N ALA A 141 11.25 -3.95 21.68
CA ALA A 141 10.64 -3.00 20.75
C ALA A 141 11.21 -1.57 20.82
N GLY A 142 11.97 -1.21 21.87
CA GLY A 142 12.74 0.03 21.90
C GLY A 142 13.95 0.03 20.95
N ALA A 143 14.23 -1.07 20.25
CA ALA A 143 15.27 -1.15 19.23
C ALA A 143 14.86 -0.52 17.89
N LEU A 144 13.62 -0.02 17.77
CA LEU A 144 13.10 0.57 16.55
C LEU A 144 13.88 1.85 16.19
N PRO A 145 14.56 1.91 15.03
CA PRO A 145 15.18 3.14 14.58
C PRO A 145 14.12 4.19 14.23
N ALA A 146 14.38 5.44 14.56
CA ALA A 146 13.51 6.55 14.17
C ALA A 146 13.44 6.66 12.62
N LEU A 147 12.22 6.77 12.09
CA LEU A 147 11.96 6.72 10.63
C LEU A 147 12.66 7.87 9.87
N ASP A 148 12.82 9.02 10.49
CA ASP A 148 13.55 10.16 9.95
C ASP A 148 15.00 9.80 9.60
N ARG A 149 15.68 9.00 10.43
CA ARG A 149 17.05 8.52 10.18
C ARG A 149 17.11 7.54 9.00
N LEU A 150 16.08 6.72 8.81
CA LEU A 150 16.01 5.80 7.66
C LEU A 150 15.71 6.53 6.34
N LEU A 151 14.93 7.62 6.40
CA LEU A 151 14.45 8.38 5.25
C LEU A 151 15.41 9.49 4.78
N VAL A 152 16.12 10.16 5.70
CA VAL A 152 16.93 11.36 5.43
C VAL A 152 18.44 11.05 5.39
N GLY A 153 18.84 9.84 5.73
CA GLY A 153 20.24 9.42 5.80
C GLY A 153 21.03 9.55 4.49
N SER A 154 22.33 9.29 4.59
CA SER A 154 23.34 9.29 3.52
C SER A 154 22.93 8.53 2.25
N ARG A 155 21.99 7.59 2.37
CA ARG A 155 21.43 6.81 1.25
C ARG A 155 20.14 7.36 0.64
N SER A 156 19.72 8.58 0.99
CA SER A 156 18.54 9.26 0.44
C SER A 156 17.27 8.39 0.52
N GLY A 157 17.07 7.73 1.67
CA GLY A 157 15.89 6.88 1.92
C GLY A 157 15.98 5.46 1.37
N ARG A 158 17.01 5.11 0.59
CA ARG A 158 17.24 3.77 0.03
C ARG A 158 17.90 2.82 1.04
N THR A 159 17.37 2.80 2.26
CA THR A 159 17.80 1.89 3.33
C THR A 159 16.83 0.71 3.43
N ARG A 160 17.31 -0.42 3.95
CA ARG A 160 16.52 -1.65 4.09
C ARG A 160 16.78 -2.23 5.46
N VAL A 161 15.73 -2.38 6.27
CA VAL A 161 15.82 -2.83 7.67
C VAL A 161 14.68 -3.79 7.97
N ALA A 162 15.01 -4.96 8.50
CA ALA A 162 14.04 -5.93 9.02
C ALA A 162 14.42 -6.31 10.45
N LEU A 163 13.50 -6.16 11.41
CA LEU A 163 13.73 -6.45 12.83
C LEU A 163 12.76 -7.50 13.35
N LEU A 164 13.30 -8.40 14.18
CA LEU A 164 12.56 -9.38 14.97
C LEU A 164 12.90 -9.13 16.45
N MET A 165 11.89 -8.84 17.28
CA MET A 165 12.08 -8.35 18.65
C MET A 165 11.26 -9.17 19.63
N ALA A 166 11.86 -9.59 20.74
CA ALA A 166 11.28 -10.59 21.65
C ALA A 166 10.07 -10.10 22.45
N SER A 167 9.96 -8.79 22.68
CA SER A 167 8.89 -8.20 23.48
C SER A 167 8.50 -6.79 23.01
N ALA A 168 7.27 -6.37 23.36
CA ALA A 168 6.83 -4.98 23.21
C ALA A 168 7.57 -4.04 24.18
N VAL A 169 7.40 -2.72 23.99
CA VAL A 169 8.06 -1.70 24.83
C VAL A 169 7.59 -1.85 26.27
N ARG A 170 8.52 -1.95 27.24
CA ARG A 170 8.25 -2.19 28.69
C ARG A 170 7.71 -3.58 29.05
N GLN A 171 7.97 -4.60 28.23
CA GLN A 171 7.73 -6.00 28.60
C GLN A 171 9.06 -6.77 28.73
N GLU A 172 9.13 -7.65 29.71
CA GLU A 172 10.26 -8.56 29.91
C GLU A 172 10.30 -9.64 28.81
N ALA A 173 11.51 -9.94 28.34
CA ALA A 173 11.77 -11.10 27.49
C ALA A 173 12.26 -12.24 28.38
N PHE A 174 11.68 -13.43 28.22
CA PHE A 174 12.00 -14.58 29.06
C PHE A 174 12.81 -15.62 28.30
N GLU A 175 13.88 -16.12 28.94
CA GLU A 175 14.60 -17.35 28.56
C GLU A 175 15.17 -17.41 27.13
N PHE A 176 15.33 -16.27 26.46
CA PHE A 176 15.80 -16.19 25.06
C PHE A 176 14.94 -17.01 24.08
N ARG A 177 13.63 -17.01 24.30
CA ARG A 177 12.67 -17.77 23.47
C ARG A 177 12.63 -17.32 22.02
N LEU A 178 12.95 -16.05 21.73
CA LEU A 178 13.07 -15.57 20.36
C LEU A 178 14.27 -16.23 19.67
N ALA A 179 15.46 -16.16 20.27
CA ALA A 179 16.67 -16.71 19.69
C ALA A 179 16.61 -18.24 19.56
N THR A 180 16.12 -18.93 20.59
CA THR A 180 15.96 -20.39 20.59
C THR A 180 14.90 -20.86 19.61
N GLY A 181 13.70 -20.25 19.61
CA GLY A 181 12.64 -20.58 18.66
C GLY A 181 13.03 -20.26 17.21
N LEU A 182 13.75 -19.16 16.98
CA LEU A 182 14.25 -18.84 15.65
C LEU A 182 15.31 -19.86 15.20
N ALA A 183 16.17 -20.32 16.11
CA ALA A 183 17.14 -21.37 15.80
C ALA A 183 16.45 -22.68 15.39
N GLU A 184 15.39 -23.07 16.10
CA GLU A 184 14.57 -24.23 15.76
C GLU A 184 13.90 -24.07 14.38
N ILE A 185 13.28 -22.92 14.11
CA ILE A 185 12.63 -22.64 12.82
C ILE A 185 13.62 -22.70 11.65
N LEU A 186 14.81 -22.13 11.82
CA LEU A 186 15.86 -22.17 10.79
C LEU A 186 16.42 -23.58 10.61
N HIS A 187 16.52 -24.36 11.68
CA HIS A 187 17.00 -25.73 11.63
C HIS A 187 15.99 -26.69 10.99
N ASP A 188 14.72 -26.56 11.32
CA ASP A 188 13.66 -27.48 10.89
C ASP A 188 13.01 -27.06 9.57
N GLY A 189 13.03 -25.76 9.27
CA GLY A 189 12.32 -25.14 8.16
C GLY A 189 10.82 -25.02 8.39
N VAL A 190 10.18 -24.13 7.65
CA VAL A 190 8.73 -23.89 7.72
C VAL A 190 8.06 -24.58 6.55
N ALA A 191 7.13 -25.48 6.85
CA ALA A 191 6.43 -26.23 5.82
C ALA A 191 5.61 -25.28 4.93
N GLY A 192 5.82 -25.33 3.62
CA GLY A 192 5.06 -24.54 2.65
C GLY A 192 5.36 -23.04 2.70
N ALA A 193 6.46 -22.65 3.36
CA ALA A 193 7.07 -21.35 3.16
C ALA A 193 7.95 -21.34 1.90
N ARG A 194 8.35 -20.13 1.48
CA ARG A 194 9.19 -19.91 0.29
C ARG A 194 10.58 -20.54 0.48
N LYS A 195 11.40 -20.51 -0.59
CA LYS A 195 12.80 -20.99 -0.57
C LYS A 195 13.65 -20.35 0.54
N ARG A 196 13.34 -19.11 0.90
CA ARG A 196 13.98 -18.34 1.97
C ARG A 196 12.92 -17.91 2.97
N LEU A 197 13.26 -17.95 4.25
CA LEU A 197 12.43 -17.50 5.35
C LEU A 197 12.69 -16.02 5.60
N ASP A 198 11.67 -15.18 5.54
CA ASP A 198 11.75 -13.77 5.94
C ASP A 198 11.34 -13.58 7.41
N VAL A 199 11.53 -12.36 7.94
CA VAL A 199 11.16 -12.03 9.33
C VAL A 199 9.67 -12.22 9.60
N HIS A 200 8.83 -12.08 8.59
CA HIS A 200 7.39 -12.21 8.73
C HIS A 200 6.96 -13.67 8.89
N THR A 201 7.50 -14.55 8.05
CA THR A 201 7.26 -16.00 8.10
C THR A 201 7.77 -16.57 9.43
N ALA A 202 8.97 -16.16 9.86
CA ALA A 202 9.50 -16.58 11.15
C ALA A 202 8.63 -16.11 12.32
N LEU A 203 8.11 -14.87 12.26
CA LEU A 203 7.19 -14.34 13.29
C LEU A 203 5.90 -15.17 13.39
N GLU A 204 5.30 -15.52 12.26
CA GLU A 204 4.06 -16.30 12.22
C GLU A 204 4.26 -17.68 12.83
N GLU A 205 5.38 -18.34 12.51
CA GLU A 205 5.71 -19.65 13.07
C GLU A 205 5.99 -19.55 14.57
N LEU A 206 6.79 -18.57 15.02
CA LEU A 206 7.07 -18.34 16.45
C LEU A 206 5.79 -18.15 17.28
N ARG A 207 4.78 -17.46 16.71
CA ARG A 207 3.48 -17.26 17.37
C ARG A 207 2.65 -18.54 17.39
N GLN A 208 2.74 -19.36 16.36
CA GLN A 208 2.01 -20.63 16.24
C GLN A 208 2.56 -21.72 17.16
N SER A 209 3.87 -21.72 17.43
CA SER A 209 4.51 -22.68 18.34
C SER A 209 4.06 -22.57 19.81
N GLY A 210 3.15 -21.66 20.15
CA GLY A 210 2.54 -21.57 21.48
C GLY A 210 3.45 -20.99 22.56
N ASN A 211 4.55 -20.34 22.17
CA ASN A 211 5.58 -19.88 23.12
C ASN A 211 5.20 -18.63 23.94
N GLY A 212 3.97 -18.10 23.81
CA GLY A 212 3.37 -17.17 24.78
C GLY A 212 3.87 -15.72 24.81
N HIS A 213 4.79 -15.30 23.94
CA HIS A 213 5.29 -13.92 23.90
C HIS A 213 4.78 -13.13 22.70
N GLN A 214 4.58 -11.83 22.91
CA GLN A 214 4.30 -10.86 21.85
C GLN A 214 5.59 -10.52 21.10
N VAL A 215 6.13 -11.48 20.34
CA VAL A 215 7.20 -11.17 19.39
C VAL A 215 6.67 -10.11 18.42
N VAL A 216 7.47 -9.07 18.19
CA VAL A 216 7.14 -7.94 17.32
C VAL A 216 8.09 -7.94 16.13
N LYS A 217 7.59 -7.55 14.95
CA LYS A 217 8.43 -7.28 13.79
C LYS A 217 8.36 -5.82 13.39
N PHE A 218 9.41 -5.37 12.71
CA PHE A 218 9.42 -4.14 11.94
C PHE A 218 10.10 -4.42 10.61
N ASP A 219 9.57 -3.86 9.52
CA ASP A 219 10.11 -4.04 8.18
C ASP A 219 10.01 -2.71 7.43
N TYR A 220 11.12 -2.26 6.86
CA TYR A 220 11.25 -1.06 6.06
C TYR A 220 12.13 -1.38 4.86
N ASP A 221 11.57 -1.26 3.65
CA ASP A 221 12.32 -1.41 2.41
C ASP A 221 12.14 -0.15 1.55
N GLY A 222 13.16 0.71 1.56
CA GLY A 222 13.20 1.93 0.77
C GLY A 222 13.95 1.78 -0.57
N ASP A 223 14.40 0.57 -0.94
CA ASP A 223 15.15 0.36 -2.18
C ASP A 223 14.31 -0.31 -3.27
N PRO A 224 13.72 0.45 -4.21
CA PRO A 224 12.85 -0.09 -5.26
C PRO A 224 13.60 -0.94 -6.30
N LEU A 225 14.94 -0.97 -6.27
CA LEU A 225 15.77 -1.75 -7.18
C LEU A 225 16.21 -3.09 -6.57
N ALA A 226 15.87 -3.37 -5.30
CA ALA A 226 16.21 -4.63 -4.66
C ALA A 226 15.40 -5.78 -5.29
N PRO A 227 16.05 -6.86 -5.76
CA PRO A 227 15.36 -7.96 -6.45
C PRO A 227 14.56 -8.88 -5.52
N ASP A 228 14.97 -8.98 -4.24
CA ASP A 228 14.38 -9.87 -3.23
C ASP A 228 14.25 -9.15 -1.89
N THR A 229 13.28 -9.55 -1.04
CA THR A 229 13.13 -9.09 0.35
C THR A 229 14.29 -9.56 1.25
N LEU A 230 14.52 -8.86 2.36
CA LEU A 230 15.47 -9.31 3.38
C LEU A 230 15.02 -10.64 4.00
N TRP A 231 15.92 -11.61 4.08
CA TRP A 231 15.62 -12.97 4.51
C TRP A 231 16.59 -13.44 5.61
N LEU A 232 16.10 -14.28 6.52
CA LEU A 232 16.80 -14.83 7.69
C LEU A 232 17.65 -16.06 7.35
N GLY A 233 17.10 -17.00 6.58
CA GLY A 233 17.80 -18.22 6.18
C GLY A 233 17.08 -18.97 5.06
N HIS A 234 17.72 -20.02 4.56
CA HIS A 234 17.15 -20.99 3.64
C HIS A 234 16.11 -21.86 4.35
N ASN A 235 14.99 -22.10 3.66
CA ASN A 235 13.98 -22.99 4.16
C ASN A 235 14.29 -24.43 3.76
N ARG A 236 14.73 -25.27 4.70
CA ARG A 236 15.03 -26.69 4.42
C ARG A 236 13.84 -27.51 3.94
N ARG A 237 12.62 -27.12 4.32
CA ARG A 237 11.38 -27.78 3.88
C ARG A 237 10.93 -27.33 2.50
N HIS A 238 11.66 -26.41 1.86
CA HIS A 238 11.42 -26.05 0.48
C HIS A 238 12.00 -27.13 -0.45
N HIS A 239 11.11 -27.89 -1.09
CA HIS A 239 11.49 -28.87 -2.11
C HIS A 239 11.39 -28.24 -3.51
N PRO A 240 12.51 -27.91 -4.16
CA PRO A 240 12.49 -27.42 -5.54
C PRO A 240 11.97 -28.55 -6.44
N GLY A 241 10.74 -28.40 -6.95
CA GLY A 241 10.06 -29.39 -7.79
C GLY A 241 8.71 -29.87 -7.24
N ARG A 242 8.37 -29.56 -5.99
CA ARG A 242 6.98 -29.68 -5.51
C ARG A 242 6.21 -28.45 -5.97
N ALA A 243 5.12 -28.65 -6.71
CA ALA A 243 4.26 -27.55 -7.13
C ALA A 243 3.89 -26.69 -5.92
N PRO A 244 3.93 -25.35 -6.02
CA PRO A 244 3.51 -24.48 -4.92
C PRO A 244 2.12 -24.91 -4.42
N SER A 245 1.92 -24.88 -3.10
CA SER A 245 0.60 -25.08 -2.48
C SER A 245 -0.43 -24.21 -3.21
N THR A 246 -1.56 -24.80 -3.58
CA THR A 246 -2.62 -24.05 -4.31
C THR A 246 -3.39 -23.10 -3.41
N THR A 247 -3.26 -23.28 -2.09
CA THR A 247 -3.73 -22.31 -1.09
C THR A 247 -2.57 -21.44 -0.60
N GLY A 248 -2.79 -20.14 -0.54
CA GLY A 248 -1.87 -19.16 0.02
C GLY A 248 -1.89 -19.16 1.55
N ARG A 249 -1.52 -18.04 2.18
CA ARG A 249 -1.47 -17.94 3.66
C ARG A 249 -2.85 -17.83 4.28
N ALA A 250 -3.76 -17.05 3.68
CA ALA A 250 -5.06 -16.74 4.28
C ALA A 250 -5.96 -17.98 4.34
N GLY A 251 -5.99 -18.78 3.28
CA GLY A 251 -6.81 -19.99 3.22
C GLY A 251 -6.30 -21.10 4.12
N ARG A 252 -4.97 -21.20 4.29
CA ARG A 252 -4.39 -22.14 5.26
C ARG A 252 -4.77 -21.78 6.70
N ALA A 253 -4.77 -20.49 7.04
CA ALA A 253 -5.18 -20.02 8.36
C ALA A 253 -6.67 -20.32 8.63
N GLU A 254 -7.55 -19.95 7.70
CA GLU A 254 -9.00 -20.20 7.81
C GLU A 254 -9.34 -21.69 7.86
N LEU A 255 -8.75 -22.52 6.98
CA LEU A 255 -8.95 -23.98 7.00
C LEU A 255 -8.47 -24.58 8.32
N ARG A 256 -7.30 -24.18 8.82
CA ARG A 256 -6.79 -24.70 10.09
C ARG A 256 -7.71 -24.36 11.26
N GLN A 257 -8.22 -23.13 11.29
CA GLN A 257 -9.16 -22.69 12.31
C GLN A 257 -10.44 -23.54 12.26
N VAL A 258 -11.11 -23.60 11.11
CA VAL A 258 -12.41 -24.28 11.01
C VAL A 258 -12.30 -25.80 11.16
N LEU A 259 -11.21 -26.42 10.70
CA LEU A 259 -10.96 -27.86 10.88
C LEU A 259 -10.47 -28.21 12.29
N GLY A 260 -9.99 -27.23 13.05
CA GLY A 260 -9.73 -27.36 14.48
C GLY A 260 -11.02 -27.59 15.27
N GLU A 261 -12.11 -26.92 14.86
CA GLU A 261 -13.45 -27.04 15.44
C GLU A 261 -14.20 -28.31 14.99
N LEU A 262 -13.70 -29.01 13.96
CA LEU A 262 -14.27 -30.24 13.41
C LEU A 262 -13.34 -31.45 13.64
N PRO A 263 -13.32 -32.03 14.86
CA PRO A 263 -12.46 -33.17 15.17
C PRO A 263 -12.79 -34.44 14.38
N ALA A 264 -14.00 -34.54 13.80
CA ALA A 264 -14.41 -35.66 12.96
C ALA A 264 -13.74 -35.67 11.57
N CYS A 265 -13.16 -34.55 11.12
CA CYS A 265 -12.48 -34.46 9.83
C CYS A 265 -11.08 -35.08 9.90
N ARG A 266 -10.84 -36.10 9.07
CA ARG A 266 -9.59 -36.86 8.99
C ARG A 266 -8.55 -36.14 8.13
N THR A 267 -8.98 -35.41 7.11
CA THR A 267 -8.08 -34.70 6.20
C THR A 267 -7.55 -33.42 6.84
N LYS A 268 -6.30 -33.47 7.33
CA LYS A 268 -5.56 -32.31 7.87
C LYS A 268 -4.13 -32.22 7.31
N PRO A 269 -3.96 -32.18 5.98
CA PRO A 269 -2.65 -32.04 5.39
C PRO A 269 -2.01 -30.68 5.72
N VAL A 270 -0.68 -30.66 5.72
CA VAL A 270 0.11 -29.43 5.97
C VAL A 270 0.09 -28.50 4.74
N HIS A 271 -0.20 -29.06 3.56
CA HIS A 271 -0.37 -28.36 2.29
C HIS A 271 -1.72 -28.71 1.70
N TRP A 272 -2.31 -27.78 0.94
CA TRP A 272 -3.57 -28.01 0.26
C TRP A 272 -3.37 -27.81 -1.24
N HIS A 273 -3.30 -28.92 -1.95
CA HIS A 273 -3.39 -29.04 -3.39
C HIS A 273 -4.86 -29.15 -3.83
N VAL A 274 -5.15 -28.90 -5.11
CA VAL A 274 -6.52 -29.00 -5.65
C VAL A 274 -7.14 -30.38 -5.39
N SER A 275 -6.36 -31.46 -5.45
CA SER A 275 -6.84 -32.81 -5.15
C SER A 275 -7.25 -32.97 -3.68
N GLU A 276 -6.42 -32.47 -2.75
CA GLU A 276 -6.66 -32.54 -1.31
C GLU A 276 -7.86 -31.68 -0.91
N LEU A 277 -8.03 -30.51 -1.52
CA LEU A 277 -9.23 -29.69 -1.33
C LEU A 277 -10.49 -30.40 -1.81
N ARG A 278 -10.44 -31.11 -2.95
CA ARG A 278 -11.59 -31.89 -3.45
C ARG A 278 -11.94 -33.05 -2.53
N GLU A 279 -10.94 -33.74 -2.01
CA GLU A 279 -11.12 -34.81 -1.02
C GLU A 279 -11.74 -34.25 0.26
N LEU A 280 -11.26 -33.10 0.74
CA LEU A 280 -11.86 -32.41 1.89
C LEU A 280 -13.31 -32.01 1.61
N THR A 281 -13.62 -31.41 0.46
CA THR A 281 -15.00 -31.04 0.10
C THR A 281 -15.91 -32.28 0.10
N ALA A 282 -15.44 -33.41 -0.43
CA ALA A 282 -16.18 -34.67 -0.42
C ALA A 282 -16.38 -35.21 1.00
N GLU A 283 -15.35 -35.16 1.85
CA GLU A 283 -15.45 -35.57 3.25
C GLU A 283 -16.44 -34.69 4.03
N LEU A 284 -16.31 -33.37 3.94
CA LEU A 284 -17.18 -32.40 4.60
C LEU A 284 -18.65 -32.55 4.19
N ALA A 285 -18.92 -32.90 2.93
CA ALA A 285 -20.27 -33.15 2.44
C ALA A 285 -20.94 -34.40 3.07
N THR A 286 -20.15 -35.32 3.66
CA THR A 286 -20.69 -36.48 4.39
C THR A 286 -20.96 -36.21 5.86
N LEU A 287 -20.47 -35.10 6.40
CA LEU A 287 -20.67 -34.72 7.80
C LEU A 287 -22.10 -34.20 8.04
N PRO A 288 -22.60 -34.26 9.29
CA PRO A 288 -23.87 -33.65 9.64
C PRO A 288 -23.90 -32.16 9.29
N ASN A 289 -25.05 -31.71 8.77
CA ASN A 289 -25.28 -30.32 8.40
C ASN A 289 -25.26 -29.42 9.64
N THR A 290 -24.10 -28.85 9.92
CA THR A 290 -23.82 -27.94 11.04
C THR A 290 -23.25 -26.64 10.52
N PRO A 291 -23.41 -25.51 11.22
CA PRO A 291 -22.84 -24.23 10.79
C PRO A 291 -21.34 -24.29 10.52
N THR A 292 -20.58 -25.00 11.37
CA THR A 292 -19.13 -25.19 11.21
C THR A 292 -18.79 -26.05 10.00
N ALA A 293 -19.51 -27.16 9.76
CA ALA A 293 -19.29 -27.98 8.57
C ALA A 293 -19.61 -27.23 7.27
N ASN A 294 -20.69 -26.44 7.26
CA ASN A 294 -21.05 -25.60 6.12
C ASN A 294 -20.02 -24.50 5.86
N ARG A 295 -19.52 -23.85 6.92
CA ARG A 295 -18.44 -22.86 6.81
C ARG A 295 -17.17 -23.50 6.26
N ALA A 296 -16.78 -24.67 6.74
CA ALA A 296 -15.61 -25.40 6.23
C ALA A 296 -15.78 -25.75 4.74
N LEU A 297 -16.98 -26.19 4.35
CA LEU A 297 -17.31 -26.52 2.96
C LEU A 297 -17.23 -25.29 2.06
N GLN A 298 -17.75 -24.14 2.52
CA GLN A 298 -17.67 -22.87 1.81
C GLN A 298 -16.22 -22.39 1.65
N ILE A 299 -15.40 -22.47 2.70
CA ILE A 299 -13.98 -22.11 2.64
C ILE A 299 -13.25 -23.02 1.63
N ALA A 300 -13.47 -24.34 1.68
CA ALA A 300 -12.83 -25.27 0.74
C ALA A 300 -13.25 -25.00 -0.72
N ASP A 301 -14.54 -24.74 -0.97
CA ASP A 301 -15.05 -24.38 -2.30
C ASP A 301 -14.45 -23.05 -2.80
N SER A 302 -14.42 -22.00 -1.96
CA SER A 302 -13.78 -20.72 -2.29
C SER A 302 -12.30 -20.88 -2.63
N LEU A 303 -11.56 -21.75 -1.92
CA LEU A 303 -10.16 -22.01 -2.21
C LEU A 303 -9.94 -22.80 -3.52
N LEU A 304 -10.87 -23.68 -3.89
CA LEU A 304 -10.88 -24.33 -5.20
C LEU A 304 -11.13 -23.33 -6.34
N VAL A 305 -12.03 -22.36 -6.12
CA VAL A 305 -12.25 -21.24 -7.06
C VAL A 305 -10.98 -20.40 -7.18
N ALA A 306 -10.36 -20.04 -6.05
CA ALA A 306 -9.13 -19.25 -6.04
C ALA A 306 -7.99 -19.93 -6.82
N ALA A 307 -7.74 -21.22 -6.55
CA ALA A 307 -6.69 -21.98 -7.23
C ALA A 307 -6.87 -21.98 -8.76
N ARG A 308 -8.10 -22.20 -9.24
CA ARG A 308 -8.41 -22.20 -10.67
C ARG A 308 -8.30 -20.82 -11.31
N THR A 309 -8.65 -19.77 -10.58
CA THR A 309 -8.48 -18.40 -11.05
C THR A 309 -7.01 -18.04 -11.16
N THR A 310 -6.18 -18.39 -10.16
CA THR A 310 -4.74 -18.17 -10.21
C THR A 310 -4.10 -18.87 -11.41
N GLU A 311 -4.49 -20.13 -11.68
CA GLU A 311 -4.04 -20.87 -12.87
C GLU A 311 -4.42 -20.17 -14.19
N LEU A 312 -5.67 -19.71 -14.31
CA LEU A 312 -6.12 -18.92 -15.46
C LEU A 312 -5.23 -17.69 -15.65
N LEU A 313 -5.04 -16.89 -14.60
CA LEU A 313 -4.33 -15.61 -14.68
C LEU A 313 -2.88 -15.79 -15.13
N HIS A 314 -2.15 -16.75 -14.55
CA HIS A 314 -0.77 -17.03 -14.95
C HIS A 314 -0.63 -17.59 -16.37
N THR A 315 -1.64 -18.33 -16.85
CA THR A 315 -1.59 -18.91 -18.19
C THR A 315 -2.01 -17.90 -19.26
N TRP A 316 -2.97 -17.03 -18.94
CA TRP A 316 -3.66 -16.20 -19.93
C TRP A 316 -3.09 -14.78 -20.05
N ILE A 317 -2.70 -14.17 -18.93
CA ILE A 317 -2.19 -12.79 -18.88
C ILE A 317 -0.91 -12.64 -18.01
N PRO A 318 0.12 -13.50 -18.16
CA PRO A 318 1.29 -13.49 -17.27
C PRO A 318 2.00 -12.14 -17.21
N ASP A 319 2.11 -11.43 -18.34
CA ASP A 319 2.83 -10.15 -18.45
C ASP A 319 2.07 -8.97 -17.82
N PHE A 320 0.80 -9.16 -17.41
CA PHE A 320 -0.07 -8.10 -16.91
C PHE A 320 -0.31 -8.17 -15.39
N LEU A 321 0.29 -9.15 -14.69
CA LEU A 321 0.07 -9.41 -13.26
C LEU A 321 0.92 -8.53 -12.32
N GLY A 322 1.09 -7.26 -12.66
CA GLY A 322 1.77 -6.30 -11.78
C GLY A 322 0.88 -5.84 -10.60
N THR A 323 1.51 -5.42 -9.50
CA THR A 323 0.82 -4.98 -8.28
C THR A 323 -0.19 -3.85 -8.52
N SER A 324 0.11 -2.90 -9.41
CA SER A 324 -0.80 -1.80 -9.71
C SER A 324 -2.04 -2.25 -10.49
N GLN A 325 -1.89 -3.18 -11.44
CA GLN A 325 -2.99 -3.74 -12.21
C GLN A 325 -3.93 -4.56 -11.32
N LEU A 326 -3.37 -5.38 -10.42
CA LEU A 326 -4.15 -6.16 -9.46
C LEU A 326 -4.96 -5.25 -8.54
N ARG A 327 -4.35 -4.18 -8.00
CA ARG A 327 -5.08 -3.20 -7.16
C ARG A 327 -6.22 -2.54 -7.93
N GLN A 328 -5.97 -2.07 -9.14
CA GLN A 328 -6.99 -1.42 -9.95
C GLN A 328 -8.17 -2.35 -10.26
N ALA A 329 -7.90 -3.62 -10.57
CA ALA A 329 -8.95 -4.59 -10.84
C ALA A 329 -9.75 -4.96 -9.57
N ILE A 330 -9.10 -5.10 -8.41
CA ILE A 330 -9.79 -5.31 -7.13
C ILE A 330 -10.72 -4.15 -6.84
N ALA A 331 -10.22 -2.93 -6.99
CA ALA A 331 -10.97 -1.71 -6.74
C ALA A 331 -12.21 -1.59 -7.62
N THR A 332 -12.03 -1.94 -8.90
CA THR A 332 -13.14 -1.99 -9.84
C THR A 332 -14.15 -3.05 -9.38
N ALA A 333 -13.69 -4.26 -9.05
CA ALA A 333 -14.55 -5.41 -8.76
C ALA A 333 -15.20 -5.43 -7.36
N CYS A 334 -14.60 -4.79 -6.36
CA CYS A 334 -15.02 -4.85 -4.96
C CYS A 334 -15.69 -3.53 -4.55
N VAL A 335 -17.01 -3.47 -4.66
CA VAL A 335 -17.81 -2.25 -4.40
C VAL A 335 -17.96 -1.92 -2.89
N ALA A 336 -17.58 -2.81 -1.95
CA ALA A 336 -17.90 -2.59 -0.52
C ALA A 336 -17.00 -3.28 0.53
N SER A 337 -15.83 -3.84 0.18
CA SER A 337 -15.06 -4.64 1.15
C SER A 337 -13.96 -3.85 1.86
N SER A 338 -14.27 -3.37 3.06
CA SER A 338 -13.34 -2.75 4.04
C SER A 338 -12.36 -3.74 4.68
N GLY A 339 -11.73 -4.62 3.89
CA GLY A 339 -10.92 -5.72 4.41
C GLY A 339 -9.60 -5.93 3.67
N GLY A 340 -8.52 -5.36 4.21
CA GLY A 340 -7.13 -5.73 3.93
C GLY A 340 -6.60 -5.32 2.55
N GLY A 341 -5.96 -4.15 2.47
CA GLY A 341 -5.29 -3.69 1.25
C GLY A 341 -4.23 -4.67 0.73
N VAL A 342 -4.00 -4.66 -0.59
CA VAL A 342 -2.93 -5.43 -1.24
C VAL A 342 -1.56 -4.86 -0.84
N SER A 343 -0.83 -5.61 -0.02
CA SER A 343 0.56 -5.36 0.31
C SER A 343 1.45 -5.51 -0.93
N THR A 344 2.56 -4.78 -0.97
CA THR A 344 3.58 -4.93 -2.02
C THR A 344 4.23 -6.31 -2.06
N ASN A 345 4.01 -7.11 -1.00
CA ASN A 345 4.56 -8.46 -0.85
C ASN A 345 3.57 -9.57 -1.24
N ASP A 346 2.35 -9.22 -1.65
CA ASP A 346 1.31 -10.20 -1.99
C ASP A 346 1.47 -10.68 -3.43
N ASP A 347 1.54 -12.00 -3.60
CA ASP A 347 1.51 -12.63 -4.92
C ASP A 347 0.05 -12.69 -5.46
N VAL A 348 -0.12 -12.96 -6.74
CA VAL A 348 -1.42 -13.15 -7.41
C VAL A 348 -2.27 -14.17 -6.66
N ALA A 349 -1.67 -15.25 -6.17
CA ALA A 349 -2.33 -16.26 -5.36
C ALA A 349 -2.88 -15.69 -4.03
N ASP A 350 -2.09 -14.88 -3.30
CA ASP A 350 -2.50 -14.27 -2.03
C ASP A 350 -3.64 -13.24 -2.23
N VAL A 351 -3.63 -12.53 -3.38
CA VAL A 351 -4.69 -11.60 -3.78
C VAL A 351 -5.99 -12.35 -4.08
N VAL A 352 -5.92 -13.34 -4.98
CA VAL A 352 -7.09 -14.12 -5.41
C VAL A 352 -7.71 -14.90 -4.24
N GLU A 353 -6.87 -15.45 -3.36
CA GLU A 353 -7.33 -16.16 -2.17
C GLU A 353 -8.12 -15.23 -1.22
N ARG A 354 -7.63 -14.01 -0.96
CA ARG A 354 -8.38 -13.05 -0.14
C ARG A 354 -9.69 -12.63 -0.78
N LEU A 355 -9.72 -12.42 -2.10
CA LEU A 355 -10.98 -12.13 -2.82
C LEU A 355 -11.99 -13.28 -2.69
N ALA A 356 -11.49 -14.53 -2.68
CA ALA A 356 -12.35 -15.70 -2.53
C ALA A 356 -12.88 -15.89 -1.10
N LEU A 357 -12.12 -15.46 -0.08
CA LEU A 357 -12.49 -15.63 1.33
C LEU A 357 -13.27 -14.45 1.90
N PHE A 358 -13.00 -13.23 1.46
CA PHE A 358 -13.55 -11.98 2.01
C PHE A 358 -14.53 -11.32 1.05
N HIS A 359 -15.59 -12.05 0.70
CA HIS A 359 -16.70 -11.50 -0.10
C HIS A 359 -17.84 -10.98 0.79
N PRO A 360 -18.62 -9.97 0.32
CA PRO A 360 -19.76 -9.46 1.08
C PRO A 360 -20.74 -10.57 1.46
N ALA A 361 -21.31 -10.50 2.67
CA ALA A 361 -22.29 -11.49 3.13
C ALA A 361 -23.58 -11.51 2.29
N THR A 362 -23.85 -10.42 1.56
CA THR A 362 -24.94 -10.34 0.57
C THR A 362 -24.69 -11.23 -0.65
N ASN A 363 -23.43 -11.55 -0.93
CA ASN A 363 -23.04 -12.46 -1.99
C ASN A 363 -22.97 -13.86 -1.38
N GLY A 364 -23.90 -14.74 -1.80
CA GLY A 364 -23.98 -16.11 -1.27
C GLY A 364 -22.71 -16.96 -1.46
N ASP A 365 -21.82 -16.55 -2.39
CA ASP A 365 -20.49 -17.13 -2.59
C ASP A 365 -19.50 -16.10 -3.20
N CYS A 366 -18.26 -16.54 -3.43
CA CYS A 366 -17.21 -15.71 -4.01
C CYS A 366 -17.28 -15.53 -5.54
N ARG A 367 -18.15 -16.25 -6.26
CA ARG A 367 -18.10 -16.34 -7.73
C ARG A 367 -18.47 -15.04 -8.41
N ASP A 368 -19.37 -14.26 -7.84
CA ASP A 368 -19.75 -12.93 -8.36
C ASP A 368 -18.56 -11.96 -8.32
N GLN A 369 -17.96 -11.77 -7.14
CA GLN A 369 -16.78 -10.91 -6.96
C GLN A 369 -15.58 -11.40 -7.79
N MET A 370 -15.35 -12.71 -7.84
CA MET A 370 -14.28 -13.30 -8.64
C MET A 370 -14.50 -13.05 -10.14
N SER A 371 -15.74 -13.16 -10.62
CA SER A 371 -16.09 -12.89 -12.03
C SER A 371 -15.85 -11.43 -12.38
N ARG A 372 -16.28 -10.49 -11.54
CA ARG A 372 -16.02 -9.05 -11.72
C ARG A 372 -14.51 -8.75 -11.76
N PHE A 373 -13.75 -9.36 -10.87
CA PHE A 373 -12.29 -9.21 -10.81
C PHE A 373 -11.60 -9.69 -12.09
N VAL A 374 -11.90 -10.91 -12.55
CA VAL A 374 -11.29 -11.47 -13.77
C VAL A 374 -11.68 -10.67 -15.01
N VAL A 375 -12.94 -10.23 -15.11
CA VAL A 375 -13.42 -9.42 -16.24
C VAL A 375 -12.82 -8.02 -16.23
N ALA A 376 -12.65 -7.39 -15.06
CA ALA A 376 -11.97 -6.10 -14.94
C ALA A 376 -10.49 -6.19 -15.34
N LEU A 377 -9.78 -7.25 -14.92
CA LEU A 377 -8.41 -7.53 -15.37
C LEU A 377 -8.33 -7.74 -16.89
N ALA A 378 -9.28 -8.48 -17.46
CA ALA A 378 -9.36 -8.69 -18.89
C ALA A 378 -9.46 -7.38 -19.67
N ALA A 379 -10.39 -6.51 -19.25
CA ALA A 379 -10.60 -5.20 -19.86
C ALA A 379 -9.36 -4.31 -19.73
N ALA A 380 -8.74 -4.26 -18.56
CA ALA A 380 -7.52 -3.49 -18.32
C ALA A 380 -6.33 -4.01 -19.17
N ALA A 381 -6.25 -5.33 -19.39
CA ALA A 381 -5.24 -5.96 -20.24
C ALA A 381 -5.53 -5.84 -21.75
N GLY A 382 -6.63 -5.17 -22.14
CA GLY A 382 -7.08 -5.08 -23.54
C GLY A 382 -7.50 -6.43 -24.13
N LYS A 383 -7.82 -7.41 -23.28
CA LYS A 383 -8.30 -8.73 -23.70
C LYS A 383 -9.82 -8.72 -23.81
N GLN A 384 -10.34 -9.58 -24.69
CA GLN A 384 -11.78 -9.73 -24.86
C GLN A 384 -12.39 -10.46 -23.65
N PRO A 385 -13.39 -9.87 -22.96
CA PRO A 385 -14.02 -10.49 -21.79
C PRO A 385 -14.73 -11.83 -22.08
N ASN A 386 -15.06 -12.09 -23.35
CA ASN A 386 -15.70 -13.33 -23.82
C ASN A 386 -14.70 -14.35 -24.41
N ALA A 387 -13.41 -14.19 -24.12
CA ALA A 387 -12.35 -15.10 -24.55
C ALA A 387 -12.66 -16.56 -24.18
N LYS A 388 -12.13 -17.50 -24.98
CA LYS A 388 -12.37 -18.94 -24.78
C LYS A 388 -11.87 -19.41 -23.41
N GLU A 389 -10.77 -18.83 -22.96
CA GLU A 389 -10.11 -19.10 -21.68
C GLU A 389 -11.00 -18.71 -20.50
N ILE A 390 -11.61 -17.50 -20.53
CA ILE A 390 -12.57 -17.07 -19.50
C ILE A 390 -13.79 -17.98 -19.49
N ARG A 391 -14.33 -18.36 -20.66
CA ARG A 391 -15.49 -19.28 -20.72
C ARG A 391 -15.18 -20.66 -20.17
N ALA A 392 -14.01 -21.21 -20.49
CA ALA A 392 -13.56 -22.50 -19.97
C ALA A 392 -13.36 -22.44 -18.43
N TRP A 393 -12.75 -21.36 -17.94
CA TRP A 393 -12.61 -21.13 -16.50
C TRP A 393 -13.98 -20.98 -15.81
N ALA A 394 -14.87 -20.15 -16.33
CA ALA A 394 -16.21 -19.92 -15.79
C ALA A 394 -17.01 -21.23 -15.71
N GLN A 395 -16.93 -22.07 -16.75
CA GLN A 395 -17.53 -23.40 -16.73
C GLN A 395 -16.92 -24.29 -15.66
N SER A 396 -15.58 -24.25 -15.49
CA SER A 396 -14.91 -25.07 -14.49
C SER A 396 -15.38 -24.75 -13.08
N ILE A 397 -15.53 -23.46 -12.73
CA ILE A 397 -15.97 -23.02 -11.39
C ILE A 397 -17.49 -22.90 -11.24
N GLY A 398 -18.27 -23.12 -12.30
CA GLY A 398 -19.74 -22.97 -12.27
C GLY A 398 -20.23 -21.52 -12.24
N ALA A 399 -19.45 -20.57 -12.75
CA ALA A 399 -19.72 -19.13 -12.70
C ALA A 399 -20.19 -18.52 -14.03
N ASN A 400 -20.74 -19.32 -14.96
CA ASN A 400 -21.11 -18.85 -16.31
C ASN A 400 -22.06 -17.64 -16.30
N ARG A 401 -23.03 -17.64 -15.39
CA ARG A 401 -23.99 -16.53 -15.23
C ARG A 401 -23.30 -15.29 -14.69
N GLN A 402 -22.54 -15.44 -13.60
CA GLN A 402 -21.81 -14.36 -12.93
C GLN A 402 -20.80 -13.70 -13.86
N VAL A 403 -20.15 -14.46 -14.75
CA VAL A 403 -19.28 -13.90 -15.80
C VAL A 403 -20.08 -13.11 -16.82
N GLY A 404 -21.25 -13.60 -17.26
CA GLY A 404 -22.14 -12.82 -18.13
C GLY A 404 -22.55 -11.48 -17.50
N ASP A 405 -22.96 -11.52 -16.23
CA ASP A 405 -23.34 -10.34 -15.45
C ASP A 405 -22.13 -9.37 -15.30
N ALA A 406 -20.94 -9.89 -14.99
CA ALA A 406 -19.71 -9.11 -14.88
C ALA A 406 -19.27 -8.46 -16.21
N VAL A 407 -19.46 -9.14 -17.35
CA VAL A 407 -19.19 -8.57 -18.69
C VAL A 407 -20.12 -7.41 -18.98
N ASN A 408 -21.42 -7.56 -18.69
CA ASN A 408 -22.39 -6.48 -18.85
C ASN A 408 -22.04 -5.29 -17.96
N TRP A 409 -21.69 -5.56 -16.70
CA TRP A 409 -21.29 -4.53 -15.74
C TRP A 409 -20.03 -3.76 -16.16
N VAL A 410 -18.97 -4.42 -16.65
CA VAL A 410 -17.78 -3.70 -17.19
C VAL A 410 -18.12 -2.95 -18.48
N ALA A 411 -19.02 -3.48 -19.31
CA ALA A 411 -19.48 -2.78 -20.51
C ALA A 411 -20.29 -1.53 -20.15
N GLU A 412 -21.13 -1.58 -19.11
CA GLU A 412 -21.87 -0.43 -18.55
C GLU A 412 -20.90 0.62 -18.00
N LEU A 413 -19.94 0.23 -17.15
CA LEU A 413 -18.89 1.14 -16.67
C LEU A 413 -18.10 1.79 -17.80
N SER A 414 -17.85 1.04 -18.88
CA SER A 414 -17.17 1.58 -20.06
C SER A 414 -18.07 2.55 -20.81
N ARG A 415 -19.37 2.23 -20.98
CA ARG A 415 -20.39 3.09 -21.62
C ARG A 415 -20.58 4.41 -20.89
N ALA A 416 -20.72 4.35 -19.56
CA ALA A 416 -20.82 5.50 -18.66
C ALA A 416 -19.71 6.54 -18.86
N ARG A 417 -18.50 6.07 -19.20
CA ARG A 417 -17.32 6.92 -19.42
C ARG A 417 -17.11 7.36 -20.87
N ARG A 418 -17.98 6.95 -21.81
CA ARG A 418 -17.83 7.31 -23.23
C ARG A 418 -18.18 8.75 -23.50
N LEU A 419 -19.22 9.24 -22.83
CA LEU A 419 -19.71 10.60 -22.99
C LEU A 419 -19.27 11.45 -21.81
N ARG A 420 -18.56 12.54 -22.12
CA ARG A 420 -17.96 13.42 -21.12
C ARG A 420 -18.23 14.86 -21.50
N LEU A 421 -18.88 15.62 -20.61
CA LEU A 421 -19.11 17.04 -20.78
C LEU A 421 -18.01 17.84 -20.09
N VAL A 422 -17.35 18.72 -20.82
CA VAL A 422 -16.40 19.70 -20.26
C VAL A 422 -17.06 21.07 -20.25
N LEU A 423 -17.14 21.69 -19.08
CA LEU A 423 -17.61 23.05 -18.85
C LEU A 423 -16.42 23.92 -18.47
N SER A 424 -16.22 25.06 -19.14
CA SER A 424 -15.06 25.93 -18.86
C SER A 424 -15.45 27.36 -18.54
N LEU A 425 -14.97 27.81 -17.39
CA LEU A 425 -15.12 29.18 -16.91
C LEU A 425 -13.89 30.05 -17.22
N HIS A 426 -12.99 29.58 -18.10
CA HIS A 426 -11.72 30.27 -18.41
C HIS A 426 -11.90 31.65 -19.07
N ALA A 427 -13.08 31.95 -19.64
CA ALA A 427 -13.35 33.20 -20.34
C ALA A 427 -13.43 34.43 -19.40
N SER A 428 -13.29 34.22 -18.09
CA SER A 428 -13.25 35.28 -17.11
C SER A 428 -11.99 36.13 -17.21
N ILE A 429 -12.16 37.42 -17.51
CA ILE A 429 -11.05 38.38 -17.65
C ILE A 429 -10.38 38.66 -16.29
N THR A 430 -11.15 38.61 -15.20
CA THR A 430 -10.73 39.00 -13.84
C THR A 430 -10.53 37.80 -12.90
N GLY A 431 -10.60 36.57 -13.41
CA GLY A 431 -10.55 35.36 -12.57
C GLY A 431 -11.80 35.15 -11.70
N THR A 432 -12.86 35.91 -11.94
CA THR A 432 -14.19 35.81 -11.29
C THR A 432 -15.17 35.03 -12.18
N TRP A 433 -16.48 35.23 -12.01
CA TRP A 433 -17.51 34.66 -12.86
C TRP A 433 -17.40 35.18 -14.32
N PRO A 434 -17.39 34.31 -15.34
CA PRO A 434 -17.37 34.70 -16.75
C PRO A 434 -18.74 35.18 -17.25
N ASP A 435 -18.76 35.92 -18.35
CA ASP A 435 -19.97 36.35 -19.08
C ASP A 435 -20.49 35.32 -20.10
N ALA A 436 -19.73 34.23 -20.28
CA ALA A 436 -20.14 33.09 -21.07
C ALA A 436 -19.45 31.81 -20.59
N LEU A 437 -20.19 30.70 -20.63
CA LEU A 437 -19.68 29.36 -20.40
C LEU A 437 -19.34 28.71 -21.74
N GLU A 438 -18.11 28.21 -21.89
CA GLU A 438 -17.78 27.35 -23.04
C GLU A 438 -17.97 25.88 -22.68
N THR A 439 -18.54 25.11 -23.60
CA THR A 439 -18.89 23.70 -23.39
C THR A 439 -18.32 22.82 -24.50
N TRP A 440 -17.85 21.63 -24.14
CA TRP A 440 -17.42 20.60 -25.09
C TRP A 440 -18.00 19.26 -24.68
N LEU A 441 -18.73 18.63 -25.59
CA LEU A 441 -19.16 17.27 -25.44
C LEU A 441 -18.16 16.35 -26.14
N LEU A 442 -17.58 15.42 -25.39
CA LEU A 442 -16.60 14.47 -25.86
C LEU A 442 -17.23 13.07 -25.90
N LEU A 443 -17.13 12.41 -27.06
CA LEU A 443 -17.48 11.00 -27.24
C LEU A 443 -16.20 10.20 -27.49
N ASP A 444 -15.89 9.26 -26.61
CA ASP A 444 -14.66 8.45 -26.64
C ASP A 444 -13.39 9.33 -26.74
N GLY A 445 -13.39 10.46 -25.99
CA GLY A 445 -12.32 11.46 -25.98
C GLY A 445 -12.24 12.36 -27.22
N LYS A 446 -13.14 12.20 -28.20
CA LYS A 446 -13.21 13.03 -29.41
C LYS A 446 -14.32 14.04 -29.30
N LEU A 447 -14.11 15.23 -29.87
CA LEU A 447 -15.13 16.28 -29.88
C LEU A 447 -16.35 15.85 -30.70
N ASP A 448 -17.52 15.77 -30.08
CA ASP A 448 -18.83 15.63 -30.73
C ASP A 448 -19.43 17.02 -31.01
N SER A 449 -19.57 17.85 -29.96
CA SER A 449 -20.16 19.17 -30.08
C SER A 449 -19.47 20.21 -29.19
N ARG A 450 -19.58 21.49 -29.57
CA ARG A 450 -19.07 22.64 -28.83
C ARG A 450 -20.11 23.74 -28.85
N ALA A 451 -20.38 24.35 -27.70
CA ALA A 451 -21.22 25.55 -27.61
C ALA A 451 -20.58 26.62 -26.73
N ARG A 452 -21.09 27.84 -26.88
CA ARG A 452 -20.82 28.96 -25.98
C ARG A 452 -22.16 29.50 -25.52
N ILE A 453 -22.41 29.45 -24.21
CA ILE A 453 -23.68 29.83 -23.58
C ILE A 453 -23.45 31.18 -22.88
N PRO A 454 -24.02 32.29 -23.38
CA PRO A 454 -23.95 33.57 -22.69
C PRO A 454 -24.64 33.50 -21.32
N CYS A 455 -24.08 34.18 -20.32
CA CYS A 455 -24.62 34.21 -18.97
C CYS A 455 -24.32 35.54 -18.27
N ALA A 456 -25.07 35.83 -17.20
CA ALA A 456 -24.67 36.92 -16.31
C ALA A 456 -23.34 36.58 -15.65
N ALA A 457 -22.44 37.57 -15.53
CA ALA A 457 -21.12 37.43 -14.92
C ALA A 457 -21.18 37.41 -13.39
N ASP A 458 -22.07 36.58 -12.85
CA ASP A 458 -22.26 36.30 -11.43
C ASP A 458 -22.49 34.81 -11.20
N ARG A 459 -22.52 34.40 -9.93
CA ARG A 459 -22.70 33.00 -9.54
C ARG A 459 -23.98 32.41 -10.13
N THR A 460 -25.11 33.10 -9.95
CA THR A 460 -26.43 32.62 -10.35
C THR A 460 -26.53 32.42 -11.86
N GLY A 461 -26.00 33.36 -12.64
CA GLY A 461 -25.99 33.30 -14.10
C GLY A 461 -25.16 32.13 -14.62
N VAL A 462 -23.99 31.89 -14.03
CA VAL A 462 -23.11 30.77 -14.40
C VAL A 462 -23.72 29.44 -14.01
N GLU A 463 -24.29 29.33 -12.80
CA GLU A 463 -24.98 28.11 -12.35
C GLU A 463 -26.19 27.77 -13.27
N ALA A 464 -26.97 28.77 -13.69
CA ALA A 464 -28.06 28.59 -14.65
C ALA A 464 -27.57 28.16 -16.04
N ALA A 465 -26.45 28.73 -16.51
CA ALA A 465 -25.83 28.34 -17.77
C ALA A 465 -25.26 26.92 -17.73
N MET A 466 -24.75 26.46 -16.58
CA MET A 466 -24.33 25.08 -16.40
C MET A 466 -25.50 24.11 -16.46
N VAL A 467 -26.62 24.41 -15.81
CA VAL A 467 -27.85 23.59 -15.92
C VAL A 467 -28.28 23.48 -17.37
N THR A 468 -28.31 24.61 -18.09
CA THR A 468 -28.63 24.62 -19.52
C THR A 468 -27.66 23.77 -20.36
N ALA A 469 -26.36 23.82 -20.06
CA ALA A 469 -25.35 23.02 -20.74
C ALA A 469 -25.55 21.52 -20.52
N ILE A 470 -25.90 21.13 -19.28
CA ILE A 470 -26.18 19.75 -18.91
C ILE A 470 -27.45 19.26 -19.61
N ASP A 471 -28.53 20.04 -19.59
CA ASP A 471 -29.78 19.71 -20.29
C ASP A 471 -29.52 19.47 -21.79
N GLN A 472 -28.73 20.34 -22.44
CA GLN A 472 -28.36 20.18 -23.85
C GLN A 472 -27.51 18.93 -24.10
N ALA A 473 -26.61 18.60 -23.18
CA ALA A 473 -25.75 17.43 -23.30
C ALA A 473 -26.51 16.12 -23.05
N GLU A 474 -27.48 16.09 -22.13
CA GLU A 474 -28.37 14.95 -21.92
C GLU A 474 -29.26 14.68 -23.14
N VAL A 475 -29.87 15.71 -23.73
CA VAL A 475 -30.63 15.56 -24.99
C VAL A 475 -29.75 14.93 -26.08
N ARG A 476 -28.49 15.37 -26.16
CA ARG A 476 -27.53 14.80 -27.11
C ARG A 476 -27.10 13.38 -26.72
N ALA A 477 -27.06 13.04 -25.44
CA ALA A 477 -26.77 11.70 -24.94
C ALA A 477 -27.90 10.73 -25.34
N ASP A 478 -29.15 11.14 -25.15
CA ASP A 478 -30.35 10.39 -25.54
C ASP A 478 -30.38 10.10 -27.05
N ASP A 479 -30.06 11.11 -27.89
CA ASP A 479 -29.93 10.94 -29.35
C ASP A 479 -28.88 9.88 -29.74
N LEU A 480 -27.85 9.71 -28.90
CA LEU A 480 -26.77 8.75 -29.11
C LEU A 480 -27.03 7.39 -28.42
N GLY A 481 -28.12 7.27 -27.66
CA GLY A 481 -28.43 6.09 -26.83
C GLY A 481 -27.38 5.86 -25.74
N LEU A 482 -26.88 6.95 -25.15
CA LEU A 482 -25.89 6.96 -24.06
C LEU A 482 -26.42 7.77 -22.89
N GLU A 483 -25.81 7.59 -21.72
CA GLU A 483 -26.07 8.40 -20.53
C GLU A 483 -24.89 9.35 -20.27
N LEU A 484 -25.19 10.55 -19.79
CA LEU A 484 -24.18 11.52 -19.36
C LEU A 484 -23.94 11.37 -17.87
N GLU A 485 -22.84 10.74 -17.48
CA GLU A 485 -22.45 10.64 -16.08
C GLU A 485 -21.31 11.60 -15.72
N GLN A 486 -20.35 11.81 -16.62
CA GLN A 486 -19.12 12.55 -16.31
C GLN A 486 -19.17 14.01 -16.75
N VAL A 487 -18.96 14.92 -15.79
CA VAL A 487 -18.89 16.37 -16.04
C VAL A 487 -17.59 16.93 -15.45
N ASP A 488 -16.73 17.46 -16.29
CA ASP A 488 -15.53 18.18 -15.85
C ASP A 488 -15.74 19.67 -15.89
N ILE A 489 -15.37 20.34 -14.81
CA ILE A 489 -15.54 21.79 -14.69
C ILE A 489 -14.16 22.42 -14.55
N ALA A 490 -13.76 23.19 -15.55
CA ALA A 490 -12.53 23.96 -15.56
C ALA A 490 -12.79 25.31 -14.88
N VAL A 491 -12.29 25.44 -13.66
CA VAL A 491 -12.58 26.57 -12.75
C VAL A 491 -11.32 27.44 -12.53
N PRO A 492 -11.45 28.78 -12.58
CA PRO A 492 -10.40 29.71 -12.18
C PRO A 492 -9.98 29.53 -10.71
N THR A 493 -8.72 29.85 -10.41
CA THR A 493 -8.13 29.67 -9.07
C THR A 493 -8.99 30.28 -7.95
N LYS A 494 -9.47 31.51 -8.14
CA LYS A 494 -10.27 32.21 -7.14
C LYS A 494 -11.59 31.51 -6.82
N LEU A 495 -12.27 30.95 -7.83
CA LEU A 495 -13.54 30.24 -7.63
C LEU A 495 -13.33 28.84 -7.02
N LEU A 496 -12.19 28.20 -7.25
CA LEU A 496 -11.86 26.89 -6.67
C LEU A 496 -11.85 26.89 -5.13
N LEU A 497 -11.55 28.03 -4.50
CA LEU A 497 -11.48 28.14 -3.04
C LEU A 497 -12.84 27.85 -2.39
N ASP A 498 -13.90 28.52 -2.86
CA ASP A 498 -15.18 28.55 -2.14
C ASP A 498 -16.37 27.98 -2.91
N TRP A 499 -16.29 27.84 -4.24
CA TRP A 499 -17.46 27.42 -5.03
C TRP A 499 -17.64 25.90 -5.04
N HIS A 500 -18.88 25.46 -4.83
CA HIS A 500 -19.29 24.05 -4.75
C HIS A 500 -20.25 23.70 -5.90
N PRO A 501 -19.73 23.42 -7.12
CA PRO A 501 -20.58 23.12 -8.26
C PRO A 501 -21.45 21.87 -8.07
N GLU A 502 -21.02 20.95 -7.23
CA GLU A 502 -21.76 19.73 -6.90
C GLU A 502 -23.07 20.00 -6.14
N LYS A 503 -23.22 21.17 -5.51
CA LYS A 503 -24.42 21.59 -4.75
C LYS A 503 -25.40 22.46 -5.56
N ILE A 504 -25.17 22.63 -6.86
CA ILE A 504 -26.10 23.34 -7.75
C ILE A 504 -27.40 22.55 -7.84
N VAL A 505 -28.55 23.22 -7.70
CA VAL A 505 -29.86 22.56 -7.66
C VAL A 505 -30.49 22.51 -9.06
N ARG A 506 -30.81 21.30 -9.52
CA ARG A 506 -31.62 20.99 -10.71
C ARG A 506 -32.62 19.90 -10.32
N GLY A 507 -33.64 20.28 -9.55
CA GLY A 507 -34.50 19.34 -8.82
C GLY A 507 -33.77 18.78 -7.59
N GLU A 508 -32.67 18.06 -7.82
CA GLU A 508 -31.71 17.58 -6.81
C GLU A 508 -30.35 18.28 -7.00
N TRP A 509 -29.37 18.00 -6.13
CA TRP A 509 -28.01 18.50 -6.31
C TRP A 509 -27.32 17.81 -7.50
N LEU A 510 -26.60 18.57 -8.33
CA LEU A 510 -25.90 18.00 -9.50
C LEU A 510 -24.98 16.83 -9.12
N GLY A 511 -24.32 16.89 -7.97
CA GLY A 511 -23.43 15.82 -7.50
C GLY A 511 -24.13 14.52 -7.14
N VAL A 512 -25.48 14.48 -7.06
CA VAL A 512 -26.24 13.25 -6.84
C VAL A 512 -26.24 12.39 -8.11
N HIS A 513 -26.43 13.00 -9.28
CA HIS A 513 -26.55 12.28 -10.54
C HIS A 513 -25.24 12.25 -11.34
N PHE A 514 -24.42 13.30 -11.25
CA PHE A 514 -23.23 13.43 -12.07
C PHE A 514 -21.95 13.21 -11.28
N HIS A 515 -20.92 12.78 -11.98
CA HIS A 515 -19.54 12.68 -11.51
C HIS A 515 -18.84 13.98 -11.86
N LEU A 516 -18.98 14.98 -10.97
CA LEU A 516 -18.38 16.30 -11.15
C LEU A 516 -16.91 16.29 -10.74
N VAL A 517 -16.01 16.57 -11.68
CA VAL A 517 -14.58 16.69 -11.41
C VAL A 517 -14.10 18.11 -11.68
N THR A 518 -13.57 18.75 -10.66
CA THR A 518 -12.99 20.09 -10.72
C THR A 518 -11.57 20.05 -11.30
N ARG A 519 -11.35 20.88 -12.32
CA ARG A 519 -10.09 21.05 -13.06
C ARG A 519 -9.63 22.50 -12.98
N TRP A 520 -8.34 22.74 -13.15
CA TRP A 520 -7.79 24.10 -13.15
C TRP A 520 -7.87 24.75 -14.55
N SER A 521 -8.62 25.83 -14.68
CA SER A 521 -8.94 26.44 -15.98
C SER A 521 -7.73 27.03 -16.70
N GLU A 522 -6.73 27.50 -15.95
CA GLU A 522 -5.55 28.21 -16.44
C GLU A 522 -4.60 27.27 -17.20
N ARG A 523 -4.84 25.95 -17.16
CA ARG A 523 -4.17 24.98 -18.05
C ARG A 523 -4.72 24.96 -19.46
N LEU A 524 -5.96 25.41 -19.69
CA LEU A 524 -6.56 25.46 -21.02
C LEU A 524 -5.86 26.52 -21.87
N ASN A 525 -5.67 27.72 -21.32
CA ASN A 525 -5.03 28.82 -22.02
C ASN A 525 -3.87 29.44 -21.22
N PRO A 526 -2.75 28.71 -21.03
CA PRO A 526 -1.64 29.21 -20.25
C PRO A 526 -0.91 30.33 -21.01
N ALA A 527 -0.48 31.35 -20.26
CA ALA A 527 0.43 32.38 -20.78
C ALA A 527 1.71 31.75 -21.35
N ASN A 528 2.39 32.45 -22.27
CA ASN A 528 3.60 31.94 -22.92
C ASN A 528 4.69 31.49 -21.93
N THR A 529 4.83 32.21 -20.81
CA THR A 529 5.80 31.93 -19.75
C THR A 529 5.45 30.70 -18.90
N THR A 530 4.21 30.20 -18.98
CA THR A 530 3.71 29.09 -18.15
C THR A 530 3.26 27.88 -18.98
N ARG A 531 3.53 27.85 -20.30
CA ARG A 531 3.25 26.67 -21.15
C ARG A 531 3.94 25.38 -20.70
N TRP A 532 5.03 25.49 -19.92
CA TRP A 532 5.72 24.34 -19.34
C TRP A 532 4.83 23.54 -18.37
N MET A 533 3.81 24.17 -17.77
CA MET A 533 2.96 23.59 -16.71
C MET A 533 2.29 22.28 -17.17
N THR A 534 1.69 22.24 -18.36
CA THR A 534 1.02 21.03 -18.88
C THR A 534 1.98 19.86 -19.07
N THR A 535 3.20 20.13 -19.55
CA THR A 535 4.22 19.09 -19.75
C THR A 535 4.78 18.61 -18.42
N SER A 536 4.98 19.52 -17.47
CA SER A 536 5.43 19.21 -16.11
C SER A 536 4.40 18.37 -15.37
N ALA A 537 3.12 18.75 -15.42
CA ALA A 537 2.00 17.99 -14.86
C ALA A 537 1.95 16.55 -15.40
N ALA A 538 2.07 16.36 -16.72
CA ALA A 538 2.09 15.03 -17.33
C ALA A 538 3.31 14.19 -16.92
N ARG A 539 4.46 14.81 -16.64
CA ARG A 539 5.62 14.13 -16.07
C ARG A 539 5.36 13.74 -14.62
N ARG A 540 4.77 14.64 -13.83
CA ARG A 540 4.45 14.40 -12.42
C ARG A 540 3.43 13.29 -12.25
N LEU A 541 2.38 13.24 -13.07
CA LEU A 541 1.41 12.12 -13.06
C LEU A 541 2.08 10.76 -13.26
N ARG A 542 3.06 10.67 -14.17
CA ARG A 542 3.82 9.42 -14.38
C ARG A 542 4.66 9.05 -13.15
N THR A 543 5.14 10.03 -12.38
CA THR A 543 5.85 9.78 -11.12
C THR A 543 4.88 9.36 -10.01
N ILE A 544 3.73 10.02 -9.91
CA ILE A 544 2.65 9.68 -8.97
C ILE A 544 2.17 8.24 -9.22
N ALA A 545 1.93 7.85 -10.49
CA ALA A 545 1.49 6.51 -10.86
C ALA A 545 2.48 5.38 -10.55
N LYS A 546 3.78 5.71 -10.39
CA LYS A 546 4.83 4.74 -10.05
C LYS A 546 4.97 4.48 -8.55
N HIS A 547 4.31 5.26 -7.70
CA HIS A 547 4.37 5.04 -6.27
C HIS A 547 3.59 3.77 -5.89
N ALA A 548 4.24 2.89 -5.14
CA ALA A 548 3.64 1.70 -4.56
C ALA A 548 3.45 1.90 -3.05
N GLY A 549 2.40 1.31 -2.49
CA GLY A 549 2.07 1.44 -1.06
C GLY A 549 0.94 2.44 -0.78
N ALA A 550 1.17 3.34 0.18
CA ALA A 550 0.27 4.41 0.63
C ALA A 550 -0.03 5.44 -0.47
N ALA A 551 -1.02 6.31 -0.25
CA ALA A 551 -1.36 7.37 -1.18
C ALA A 551 -0.13 8.26 -1.43
N PRO A 552 0.24 8.51 -2.69
CA PRO A 552 1.36 9.37 -3.05
C PRO A 552 0.96 10.83 -2.85
N VAL A 553 0.79 11.25 -1.60
CA VAL A 553 0.35 12.58 -1.18
C VAL A 553 1.32 13.12 -0.13
N ASP A 554 1.90 14.27 -0.41
CA ASP A 554 2.70 15.04 0.56
C ASP A 554 1.79 16.06 1.25
N TRP A 555 1.68 15.97 2.58
CA TRP A 555 0.88 16.90 3.38
C TRP A 555 1.70 18.14 3.75
N LEU A 556 1.26 19.33 3.34
CA LEU A 556 1.85 20.61 3.71
C LEU A 556 1.14 21.19 4.93
N THR A 557 1.92 21.58 5.93
CA THR A 557 1.43 22.23 7.15
C THR A 557 1.39 23.75 6.99
N GLY A 558 0.77 24.45 7.95
CA GLY A 558 0.76 25.93 7.98
C GLY A 558 2.16 26.54 7.85
N GLY A 559 3.16 25.98 8.56
CA GLY A 559 4.54 26.47 8.49
C GLY A 559 5.22 26.25 7.13
N ASP A 560 4.77 25.28 6.33
CA ASP A 560 5.31 25.06 4.98
C ASP A 560 4.81 26.09 3.97
N VAL A 561 3.61 26.66 4.21
CA VAL A 561 2.94 27.60 3.30
C VAL A 561 3.12 29.07 3.67
N GLU A 562 3.63 29.37 4.86
CA GLU A 562 3.94 30.75 5.30
C GLU A 562 5.03 31.42 4.44
N ASP A 563 6.04 30.67 4.00
CA ASP A 563 7.13 31.16 3.14
C ASP A 563 6.94 30.73 1.67
N LEU A 564 6.04 31.43 0.97
CA LEU A 564 5.74 31.17 -0.45
C LEU A 564 6.98 31.21 -1.37
N PRO A 565 7.94 32.14 -1.21
CA PRO A 565 9.18 32.11 -1.99
C PRO A 565 9.99 30.83 -1.81
N LYS A 566 10.14 30.34 -0.58
CA LYS A 566 10.84 29.08 -0.29
C LYS A 566 10.09 27.88 -0.86
N LEU A 567 8.76 27.82 -0.67
CA LEU A 567 7.93 26.76 -1.24
C LEU A 567 8.03 26.72 -2.77
N ARG A 568 7.99 27.88 -3.43
CA ARG A 568 8.22 27.99 -4.88
C ARG A 568 9.58 27.42 -5.27
N GLY A 569 10.65 27.76 -4.55
CA GLY A 569 11.99 27.21 -4.78
C GLY A 569 12.02 25.69 -4.70
N GLN A 570 11.36 25.11 -3.71
CA GLN A 570 11.28 23.66 -3.52
C GLN A 570 10.47 22.95 -4.63
N LEU A 571 9.36 23.54 -5.08
CA LEU A 571 8.55 23.04 -6.18
C LEU A 571 9.33 23.03 -7.50
N VAL A 572 10.06 24.11 -7.79
CA VAL A 572 10.91 24.23 -8.99
C VAL A 572 12.05 23.22 -8.97
N GLN A 573 12.66 22.99 -7.80
CA GLN A 573 13.70 21.96 -7.60
C GLN A 573 13.16 20.53 -7.63
N GLY A 574 11.83 20.35 -7.70
CA GLY A 574 11.19 19.05 -7.81
C GLY A 574 11.16 18.25 -6.51
N ARG A 575 11.30 18.92 -5.35
CA ARG A 575 11.31 18.30 -4.00
C ARG A 575 10.01 17.57 -3.64
N TYR A 576 8.91 17.94 -4.30
CA TYR A 576 7.59 17.30 -4.15
C TYR A 576 7.28 16.45 -5.40
N PRO A 577 7.62 15.14 -5.40
CA PRO A 577 7.36 14.25 -6.52
C PRO A 577 5.94 13.69 -6.58
N ARG A 578 5.15 13.92 -5.54
CA ARG A 578 3.82 13.35 -5.29
C ARG A 578 2.69 14.36 -5.54
N ALA A 579 1.44 13.95 -5.32
CA ALA A 579 0.34 14.89 -5.15
C ALA A 579 0.54 15.69 -3.85
N ILE A 580 -0.14 16.82 -3.71
CA ILE A 580 -0.03 17.66 -2.50
C ILE A 580 -1.39 17.75 -1.81
N ALA A 581 -1.41 17.66 -0.48
CA ALA A 581 -2.57 17.98 0.33
C ALA A 581 -2.21 19.09 1.34
N LEU A 582 -3.09 20.07 1.51
CA LEU A 582 -2.95 21.07 2.56
C LEU A 582 -3.59 20.56 3.85
N CYS A 583 -2.90 20.74 4.98
CA CYS A 583 -3.49 20.45 6.30
C CYS A 583 -4.60 21.45 6.65
N ASN A 584 -4.52 22.68 6.13
CA ASN A 584 -5.43 23.77 6.43
C ASN A 584 -6.04 24.31 5.12
N HIS A 585 -7.25 24.89 5.21
CA HIS A 585 -7.80 25.62 4.08
C HIS A 585 -6.82 26.73 3.65
N PRO A 586 -6.62 26.94 2.34
CA PRO A 586 -5.77 28.02 1.83
C PRO A 586 -6.28 29.45 2.14
N GLY A 587 -7.39 29.59 2.87
CA GLY A 587 -8.12 30.86 3.04
C GLY A 587 -8.40 31.54 1.69
N ASP A 588 -8.26 32.87 1.65
CA ASP A 588 -8.40 33.68 0.42
C ASP A 588 -7.10 33.71 -0.43
N SER A 589 -6.11 32.85 -0.14
CA SER A 589 -4.80 32.90 -0.78
C SER A 589 -4.81 32.27 -2.18
N GLU A 590 -5.32 33.02 -3.15
CA GLU A 590 -5.30 32.64 -4.57
C GLU A 590 -3.86 32.34 -5.05
N GLY A 591 -2.88 33.13 -4.58
CA GLY A 591 -1.48 32.97 -4.95
C GLY A 591 -0.87 31.64 -4.52
N LEU A 592 -1.26 31.11 -3.36
CA LEU A 592 -0.80 29.80 -2.89
C LEU A 592 -1.37 28.67 -3.77
N LEU A 593 -2.69 28.67 -3.99
CA LEU A 593 -3.33 27.60 -4.78
C LEU A 593 -2.84 27.63 -6.23
N ALA A 594 -2.73 28.81 -6.85
CA ALA A 594 -2.16 28.95 -8.20
C ALA A 594 -0.71 28.45 -8.28
N LEU A 595 0.12 28.72 -7.26
CA LEU A 595 1.51 28.25 -7.21
C LEU A 595 1.58 26.72 -7.18
N LEU A 596 0.75 26.08 -6.36
CA LEU A 596 0.68 24.62 -6.26
C LEU A 596 0.21 24.01 -7.58
N LEU A 597 -0.93 24.48 -8.11
CA LEU A 597 -1.53 23.97 -9.34
C LEU A 597 -0.63 24.18 -10.57
N ALA A 598 0.20 25.22 -10.60
CA ALA A 598 1.20 25.39 -11.65
C ALA A 598 2.19 24.20 -11.73
N HIS A 599 2.55 23.61 -10.59
CA HIS A 599 3.59 22.57 -10.50
C HIS A 599 3.05 21.15 -10.29
N ILE A 600 1.88 21.02 -9.68
CA ILE A 600 1.31 19.76 -9.20
C ILE A 600 -0.06 19.55 -9.84
N PRO A 601 -0.31 18.38 -10.47
CA PRO A 601 -1.56 18.09 -11.16
C PRO A 601 -2.72 17.72 -10.22
N ILE A 602 -2.41 17.26 -9.00
CA ILE A 602 -3.41 16.82 -8.04
C ILE A 602 -3.15 17.51 -6.71
N VAL A 603 -4.08 18.36 -6.29
CA VAL A 603 -3.97 19.15 -5.06
C VAL A 603 -5.24 18.99 -4.24
N PHE A 604 -5.10 18.68 -2.95
CA PHE A 604 -6.18 18.58 -1.97
C PHE A 604 -6.11 19.69 -0.93
N TRP A 605 -7.25 20.08 -0.40
CA TRP A 605 -7.34 20.95 0.77
C TRP A 605 -8.65 20.69 1.52
N PRO A 606 -8.76 21.07 2.81
CA PRO A 606 -10.00 20.92 3.56
C PRO A 606 -11.11 21.81 2.98
N GLN A 607 -12.37 21.40 3.09
CA GLN A 607 -13.53 22.22 2.70
C GLN A 607 -13.77 23.40 3.63
N THR A 608 -13.44 23.24 4.91
CA THR A 608 -13.69 24.24 5.96
C THR A 608 -12.38 24.86 6.42
N GLY A 609 -12.44 26.01 7.08
CA GLY A 609 -11.27 26.66 7.68
C GLY A 609 -10.57 25.86 8.80
N GLN A 610 -11.09 24.70 9.18
CA GLN A 610 -10.50 23.84 10.20
C GLN A 610 -9.35 23.00 9.61
N GLU A 611 -8.40 22.60 10.46
CA GLU A 611 -7.36 21.67 10.05
C GLU A 611 -7.95 20.30 9.76
N PHE A 612 -7.53 19.65 8.67
CA PHE A 612 -7.92 18.28 8.37
C PHE A 612 -7.32 17.31 9.40
N PRO A 613 -8.15 16.57 10.15
CA PRO A 613 -7.68 15.75 11.27
C PRO A 613 -6.60 14.75 10.86
N ARG A 614 -5.53 14.64 11.66
CA ARG A 614 -4.44 13.68 11.39
C ARG A 614 -4.92 12.23 11.33
N SER A 615 -5.89 11.87 12.18
CA SER A 615 -6.54 10.55 12.18
C SER A 615 -7.22 10.23 10.85
N HIS A 616 -7.67 11.24 10.11
CA HIS A 616 -8.44 11.09 8.87
C HIS A 616 -7.53 11.05 7.64
N ARG A 617 -6.25 11.41 7.74
CA ARG A 617 -5.32 11.47 6.58
C ARG A 617 -5.09 10.11 5.92
N GLY A 618 -5.20 9.02 6.68
CA GLY A 618 -5.08 7.66 6.16
C GLY A 618 -6.25 7.22 5.25
N CYS A 619 -7.36 7.98 5.17
CA CYS A 619 -8.46 7.64 4.26
C CYS A 619 -7.97 7.59 2.80
N LEU A 620 -7.10 8.53 2.41
CA LEU A 620 -6.54 8.59 1.06
C LEU A 620 -5.74 7.33 0.71
N ASP A 621 -5.04 6.72 1.68
CA ASP A 621 -4.26 5.49 1.45
C ASP A 621 -5.14 4.32 1.02
N THR A 622 -6.38 4.30 1.52
CA THR A 622 -7.34 3.23 1.25
C THR A 622 -8.02 3.41 -0.10
N CYS A 623 -8.28 4.66 -0.52
CA CYS A 623 -9.07 4.96 -1.70
C CYS A 623 -8.33 5.59 -2.89
N TRP A 624 -7.03 5.89 -2.78
CA TRP A 624 -6.28 6.65 -3.80
C TRP A 624 -6.50 6.17 -5.24
N HIS A 625 -6.61 4.86 -5.40
CA HIS A 625 -6.73 4.19 -6.68
C HIS A 625 -8.16 4.24 -7.29
N LEU A 626 -9.16 4.62 -6.49
CA LEU A 626 -10.56 4.88 -6.90
C LEU A 626 -10.81 6.36 -7.19
N MET A 627 -9.82 7.23 -6.94
CA MET A 627 -9.96 8.66 -7.15
C MET A 627 -10.00 9.03 -8.64
N PRO A 628 -10.72 10.11 -9.02
CA PRO A 628 -11.48 11.00 -8.15
C PRO A 628 -12.91 10.50 -7.82
N GLY A 629 -13.34 9.36 -8.36
CA GLY A 629 -14.71 8.84 -8.20
C GLY A 629 -15.12 8.65 -6.75
N GLU A 630 -14.25 8.07 -5.92
CA GLU A 630 -14.55 7.83 -4.49
C GLU A 630 -14.85 9.11 -3.71
N LEU A 631 -14.22 10.24 -4.07
CA LEU A 631 -14.50 11.51 -3.41
C LEU A 631 -15.93 11.99 -3.68
N ILE A 632 -16.44 11.74 -4.89
CA ILE A 632 -17.82 12.08 -5.27
C ILE A 632 -18.80 11.20 -4.49
N GLU A 633 -18.51 9.89 -4.37
CA GLU A 633 -19.31 8.99 -3.55
C GLU A 633 -19.26 9.35 -2.06
N ALA A 634 -18.12 9.83 -1.57
CA ALA A 634 -17.99 10.34 -0.21
C ALA A 634 -18.88 11.57 0.02
N TYR A 635 -18.97 12.49 -0.95
CA TYR A 635 -19.91 13.61 -0.88
C TYR A 635 -21.36 13.13 -0.81
N ARG A 636 -21.76 12.17 -1.65
CA ARG A 636 -23.14 11.64 -1.65
C ARG A 636 -23.50 10.95 -0.34
N ARG A 637 -22.59 10.16 0.22
CA ARG A 637 -22.77 9.54 1.54
C ARG A 637 -22.95 10.59 2.62
N ALA A 638 -22.10 11.61 2.66
CA ALA A 638 -22.21 12.71 3.62
C ALA A 638 -23.50 13.54 3.48
N TRP A 639 -24.19 13.48 2.34
CA TRP A 639 -25.48 14.14 2.14
C TRP A 639 -26.68 13.27 2.49
N SER A 640 -26.53 11.95 2.37
CA SER A 640 -27.60 10.97 2.55
C SER A 640 -27.67 10.44 3.99
N ASP A 641 -26.50 10.25 4.61
CA ASP A 641 -26.34 9.71 5.96
C ASP A 641 -25.67 10.74 6.87
N ASP A 642 -26.14 10.87 8.12
CA ASP A 642 -25.53 11.70 9.18
C ASP A 642 -24.24 11.04 9.72
N THR A 643 -23.44 10.48 8.83
CA THR A 643 -22.17 9.79 9.11
C THR A 643 -21.00 10.74 8.87
N ASP A 644 -20.05 10.75 9.80
CA ASP A 644 -18.77 11.46 9.65
C ASP A 644 -17.92 10.74 8.58
N GLU A 645 -18.10 11.11 7.31
CA GLU A 645 -17.33 10.61 6.18
C GLU A 645 -16.07 11.48 5.99
N PRO A 646 -14.87 11.00 6.40
CA PRO A 646 -13.69 11.84 6.48
C PRO A 646 -13.26 12.45 5.15
N MET A 647 -13.47 11.71 4.05
CA MET A 647 -13.05 12.12 2.73
C MET A 647 -13.92 13.25 2.16
N ALA A 648 -15.20 13.30 2.57
CA ALA A 648 -16.11 14.37 2.20
C ALA A 648 -15.66 15.75 2.72
N GLY A 649 -14.80 15.78 3.74
CA GLY A 649 -14.18 17.00 4.25
C GLY A 649 -13.07 17.59 3.37
N LEU A 650 -12.71 16.95 2.25
CA LEU A 650 -11.68 17.42 1.32
C LEU A 650 -12.28 18.04 0.05
N ARG A 651 -11.54 18.96 -0.55
CA ARG A 651 -11.66 19.47 -1.93
C ARG A 651 -10.50 18.95 -2.74
N VAL A 652 -10.68 18.84 -4.05
CA VAL A 652 -9.61 18.44 -4.95
C VAL A 652 -9.64 19.24 -6.25
N VAL A 653 -8.46 19.52 -6.79
CA VAL A 653 -8.29 19.64 -8.24
C VAL A 653 -7.55 18.40 -8.69
N TRP A 654 -8.14 17.70 -9.63
CA TRP A 654 -7.60 16.45 -10.15
C TRP A 654 -7.34 16.63 -11.64
N ASP A 655 -6.11 16.80 -12.09
CA ASP A 655 -5.76 16.88 -13.51
C ASP A 655 -5.13 15.56 -13.97
N ASP A 656 -5.88 14.70 -14.65
CA ASP A 656 -5.42 13.39 -15.13
C ASP A 656 -4.85 13.45 -16.56
N HIS A 657 -4.43 12.29 -17.09
CA HIS A 657 -3.87 12.20 -18.43
C HIS A 657 -4.84 12.62 -19.53
N GLU A 658 -6.11 12.24 -19.44
CA GLU A 658 -7.13 12.59 -20.42
C GLU A 658 -7.39 14.10 -20.45
N TRP A 659 -7.49 14.72 -19.27
CA TRP A 659 -7.63 16.15 -19.13
C TRP A 659 -6.44 16.91 -19.71
N LEU A 660 -5.22 16.48 -19.42
CA LEU A 660 -4.02 17.13 -19.98
C LEU A 660 -3.94 16.98 -21.50
N ASP A 661 -4.42 15.89 -22.07
CA ASP A 661 -4.51 15.70 -23.52
C ASP A 661 -5.63 16.54 -24.15
N PHE A 662 -6.75 16.71 -23.45
CA PHE A 662 -7.77 17.69 -23.80
C PHE A 662 -7.20 19.12 -23.82
N CYS A 663 -6.48 19.56 -22.77
CA CYS A 663 -5.83 20.87 -22.73
C CYS A 663 -4.88 21.09 -23.92
N LYS A 664 -4.06 20.10 -24.27
CA LYS A 664 -3.18 20.20 -25.46
C LYS A 664 -3.97 20.34 -26.75
N THR A 665 -5.07 19.61 -26.88
CA THR A 665 -5.95 19.68 -28.05
C THR A 665 -6.63 21.04 -28.15
N TYR A 666 -7.11 21.56 -27.02
CA TYR A 666 -7.67 22.90 -26.90
C TYR A 666 -6.67 23.96 -27.37
N GLN A 667 -5.45 23.97 -26.82
CA GLN A 667 -4.37 24.91 -27.16
C GLN A 667 -3.93 24.86 -28.64
N ARG A 668 -4.14 23.73 -29.33
CA ARG A 668 -3.86 23.60 -30.77
C ARG A 668 -4.97 24.17 -31.65
N ARG A 669 -6.21 24.20 -31.14
CA ARG A 669 -7.40 24.63 -31.88
C ARG A 669 -7.75 26.11 -31.67
N THR A 670 -7.21 26.73 -30.63
CA THR A 670 -7.39 28.16 -30.30
C THR A 670 -6.21 29.05 -30.71
N LYS A 671 -5.14 28.46 -31.24
CA LYS A 671 -4.13 29.16 -32.05
C LYS A 671 -4.60 29.22 -33.49
#